data_AF-A4BRT1-F1
#
_entry.id   AF-A4BRT1-F1
#
_cell.length_a   1.000
_cell.length_b   1.000
_cell.length_c   1.000
_cell.angle_alpha   90.00
_cell.angle_beta   90.00
_cell.angle_gamma   90.00
#
_symmetry.space_group_name_H-M   'P 1'
#
loop_
_entity.id
_entity.type
_entity.pdbx_description
1 polymer ?
#
loop_
_entity_poly.entity_id
_entity_poly.type
_entity_poly.pdbx_seq_one_letter_code
_entity_poly.pdbx_strand_id
1 'polypeptide(L)'
;MKDQVFLGVNSFFIMTRRNRFLLPPFKGKFGPSEASESASVRAFKRKKILLFTDSRGQHKPTGQDHLIFGERLQQDARLDVDMFLCPMKWTTTLDFLEMFDAEKLKSYDAIILWTGIVDWSPRPVSSAVNDLYDNRKISNLDGVGLNTRDYSKKVVNNKKRIFDSVFGAERMRAHFAALFETVYAGEKTCNMYDLEMAHDLLSRLFRIPNLIYINANRFVPGWEGDFKKGRPENISLTHAYSDLFTDALSGVAKVIDLRKWSKDEVKAYTCDNIHVTRAGSDYIYEEIMRALDMQAAEVPATNVSWSDANAKLNAAITGLLEFGKGLATSFSALAPLERFIGAKQRKLLAAVKADKYLATLIIGFRLRPGDEIRERNLMFVLDWLEYHYSGLFDVLLVEQDICSRFDLAKLKMGKHVRHEFIYNPGEYNRGWGYNVAVQHFCAESKIVALMDTDVLTGANFVREIMDCHAKYDAVSPYQNIYYTSEAEASHIYETYGLGHLTDAARIKNPVTVAGGILIANRDVYLALKGFEQYVGYGCEDRALDVTLFNHLPHDRIRLAPVTYVHLYHPRDSEGRSRFKEIYAHLVENYGCKYEPSLEPFDFIHKACSHVGPQKTLQMMRSRADGFADLNLYRRGKPLPANGSRTRGVAASGSNVIYPPDFISLREYKEKEIYKAAPAPDSDELASFYNAYKGKRCFIIGNGPSLNKHDLSLLKDEYTFGVNSFYYKTRETGFVPFFYVVEDSSVMKENIEEIKKYNAPFKFFPTIYKNLHPKRPNTFFFRMNRSFYEKSSPNYVVPRFSTDATDVLYCGQSVTYINLQLAYFMGFEEVYLIGMDFSYRIPESHKRTGDVLLSDTDDPNHFHKDYFGKGKTWKDPKLDRVAMNYRLAKLVYECVGRRIYNATFGGYLDIFKRVAFNSLFRGSDARLHGKSPILCYPPTLGAPNVALESERKINGGDSIAVANKLFASGKYYDCAIMCDRLFKERGLTMYRNLAERARLHLRSR
;
A
#
# COMPACT_ATOMS: atom_id res chain seq x y z
N MET A 1 14.31 52.21 -43.15
CA MET A 1 15.36 51.32 -43.69
C MET A 1 14.75 49.91 -43.65
N LYS A 2 14.65 49.15 -44.74
CA LYS A 2 15.73 48.68 -45.63
C LYS A 2 16.72 47.78 -44.89
N ASP A 3 16.97 46.54 -45.30
CA ASP A 3 16.41 45.71 -46.40
C ASP A 3 16.38 44.22 -45.91
N GLN A 4 15.40 43.38 -46.28
CA GLN A 4 15.46 42.25 -47.26
C GLN A 4 16.62 41.24 -47.04
N VAL A 5 16.60 39.94 -47.41
CA VAL A 5 15.79 39.05 -48.30
C VAL A 5 16.12 37.58 -47.86
N PHE A 6 15.39 36.47 -48.08
CA PHE A 6 14.00 36.12 -48.44
C PHE A 6 13.84 34.55 -48.37
N LEU A 7 12.70 33.99 -48.81
CA LEU A 7 12.43 32.56 -49.12
C LEU A 7 12.33 31.53 -47.95
N GLY A 8 11.33 30.63 -47.87
CA GLY A 8 10.03 30.58 -48.57
C GLY A 8 9.45 29.18 -48.83
N VAL A 9 8.21 29.15 -49.37
CA VAL A 9 7.56 28.04 -50.13
C VAL A 9 7.09 26.82 -49.26
N ASN A 10 5.81 26.67 -48.85
CA ASN A 10 4.52 26.38 -49.58
C ASN A 10 4.13 24.87 -49.44
N SER A 11 2.89 24.39 -49.68
CA SER A 11 1.80 24.91 -50.51
C SER A 11 0.38 24.40 -50.12
N PHE A 12 -0.63 25.28 -50.26
CA PHE A 12 -2.05 25.15 -50.66
C PHE A 12 -2.94 23.95 -50.23
N PHE A 13 -4.24 24.05 -49.86
CA PHE A 13 -5.44 24.89 -50.11
C PHE A 13 -6.53 24.26 -51.02
N ILE A 14 -7.79 24.67 -50.79
CA ILE A 14 -9.04 23.98 -51.20
C ILE A 14 -9.91 24.87 -52.11
N MET A 15 -10.67 24.28 -53.05
CA MET A 15 -12.09 24.58 -53.44
C MET A 15 -12.44 23.94 -54.81
N THR A 16 -13.69 23.74 -55.26
CA THR A 16 -15.02 24.33 -54.94
C THR A 16 -16.08 23.20 -54.72
N ARG A 17 -17.43 23.33 -54.62
CA ARG A 17 -18.39 24.45 -54.76
C ARG A 17 -19.65 24.23 -53.85
N ARG A 18 -20.88 24.39 -54.37
CA ARG A 18 -22.19 24.16 -53.70
C ARG A 18 -23.27 23.83 -54.75
N ASN A 19 -24.36 23.12 -54.36
CA ASN A 19 -25.74 23.65 -54.37
C ASN A 19 -26.79 22.64 -53.85
N ARG A 20 -27.97 23.14 -53.47
CA ARG A 20 -29.19 22.38 -53.10
C ARG A 20 -30.22 22.46 -54.24
N PHE A 21 -31.10 21.46 -54.36
CA PHE A 21 -32.52 21.62 -54.75
C PHE A 21 -33.38 20.46 -54.17
N LEU A 22 -34.69 20.45 -54.42
CA LEU A 22 -35.70 19.70 -53.65
C LEU A 22 -36.37 18.53 -54.42
N LEU A 23 -36.73 17.48 -53.65
CA LEU A 23 -37.91 16.58 -53.69
C LEU A 23 -39.00 16.73 -54.79
N PRO A 24 -39.87 15.71 -55.09
CA PRO A 24 -40.01 14.30 -54.61
C PRO A 24 -40.31 13.29 -55.80
N PRO A 25 -41.25 12.28 -55.78
CA PRO A 25 -41.45 11.08 -54.92
C PRO A 25 -41.62 9.68 -55.63
N PHE A 26 -41.40 8.59 -54.86
CA PHE A 26 -42.13 7.28 -54.82
C PHE A 26 -42.15 6.21 -55.96
N LYS A 27 -42.12 4.93 -55.49
CA LYS A 27 -42.56 3.64 -56.10
C LYS A 27 -41.70 3.08 -57.28
N GLY A 28 -41.43 1.77 -57.39
CA GLY A 28 -41.63 0.66 -56.44
C GLY A 28 -41.64 -0.75 -57.10
N LYS A 29 -41.35 -1.80 -56.31
CA LYS A 29 -41.27 -3.25 -56.64
C LYS A 29 -40.04 -3.74 -57.43
N PHE A 30 -39.36 -4.74 -56.89
CA PHE A 30 -39.17 -6.09 -57.48
C PHE A 30 -38.86 -7.10 -56.36
N GLY A 31 -38.93 -8.40 -56.67
CA GLY A 31 -38.56 -9.57 -55.85
C GLY A 31 -38.51 -10.81 -56.76
N PRO A 32 -38.36 -12.06 -56.25
CA PRO A 32 -38.36 -12.49 -54.86
C PRO A 32 -37.04 -13.21 -54.43
N SER A 33 -37.14 -14.03 -53.39
CA SER A 33 -36.08 -14.69 -52.60
C SER A 33 -35.31 -15.85 -53.26
N GLU A 34 -34.02 -15.97 -52.93
CA GLU A 34 -33.36 -17.12 -52.26
C GLU A 34 -31.88 -16.73 -51.93
N ALA A 35 -31.19 -17.22 -50.90
CA ALA A 35 -31.57 -17.63 -49.54
C ALA A 35 -30.28 -17.75 -48.65
N SER A 36 -30.30 -17.26 -47.41
CA SER A 36 -29.48 -17.78 -46.27
C SER A 36 -29.63 -16.95 -44.98
N GLU A 37 -30.14 -17.61 -43.93
CA GLU A 37 -29.82 -17.55 -42.48
C GLU A 37 -29.57 -16.24 -41.70
N SER A 38 -29.82 -16.32 -40.39
CA SER A 38 -29.86 -15.18 -39.45
C SER A 38 -28.72 -15.19 -38.42
N ALA A 39 -28.25 -13.99 -38.06
CA ALA A 39 -27.47 -13.76 -36.84
C ALA A 39 -28.41 -13.18 -35.76
N SER A 40 -28.65 -13.79 -34.60
CA SER A 40 -27.78 -14.52 -33.65
C SER A 40 -26.86 -13.59 -32.83
N VAL A 41 -26.92 -13.74 -31.50
CA VAL A 41 -26.32 -12.83 -30.53
C VAL A 41 -24.80 -13.00 -30.54
N ARG A 42 -24.05 -11.95 -30.90
CA ARG A 42 -22.59 -11.97 -30.86
C ARG A 42 -22.06 -11.95 -29.43
N ALA A 43 -21.73 -13.14 -28.93
CA ALA A 43 -20.84 -13.29 -27.78
C ALA A 43 -19.49 -12.59 -28.04
N PHE A 44 -18.86 -12.08 -26.97
CA PHE A 44 -17.48 -11.61 -27.06
C PHE A 44 -16.56 -12.77 -27.47
N LYS A 45 -16.02 -12.72 -28.69
CA LYS A 45 -14.99 -13.67 -29.15
C LYS A 45 -13.77 -13.51 -28.23
N ARG A 46 -13.46 -14.54 -27.44
CA ARG A 46 -12.19 -14.62 -26.70
C ARG A 46 -11.03 -14.53 -27.69
N LYS A 47 -9.95 -13.84 -27.32
CA LYS A 47 -8.71 -13.97 -28.10
C LYS A 47 -8.15 -15.37 -27.88
N LYS A 48 -8.06 -16.17 -28.93
CA LYS A 48 -7.42 -17.47 -28.87
C LYS A 48 -5.91 -17.30 -28.88
N ILE A 49 -5.23 -17.83 -27.88
CA ILE A 49 -3.78 -17.62 -27.67
C ILE A 49 -3.07 -18.95 -27.50
N LEU A 50 -1.98 -19.12 -28.25
CA LEU A 50 -1.01 -20.17 -28.01
C LEU A 50 0.09 -19.63 -27.10
N LEU A 51 0.35 -20.28 -25.96
CA LEU A 51 1.52 -20.00 -25.12
C LEU A 51 2.48 -21.18 -25.20
N PHE A 52 3.65 -20.99 -25.78
CA PHE A 52 4.73 -22.00 -25.82
C PHE A 52 5.95 -21.52 -25.04
N THR A 53 6.43 -22.34 -24.11
CA THR A 53 7.50 -21.94 -23.18
C THR A 53 8.40 -23.11 -22.76
N ASP A 54 9.64 -22.75 -22.41
CA ASP A 54 10.64 -23.63 -21.81
C ASP A 54 10.49 -23.76 -20.27
N SER A 55 11.59 -24.04 -19.55
CA SER A 55 11.59 -24.20 -18.09
C SER A 55 11.07 -22.97 -17.34
N ARG A 56 11.26 -21.77 -17.91
CA ARG A 56 10.93 -20.48 -17.28
C ARG A 56 9.43 -20.30 -17.04
N GLY A 57 8.59 -20.78 -17.96
CA GLY A 57 7.13 -20.72 -17.84
C GLY A 57 6.46 -21.94 -17.21
N GLN A 58 7.22 -22.84 -16.58
CA GLN A 58 6.67 -24.00 -15.84
C GLN A 58 7.22 -24.18 -14.42
N HIS A 59 8.32 -23.52 -14.05
CA HIS A 59 8.93 -23.62 -12.73
C HIS A 59 8.17 -22.79 -11.68
N LYS A 60 8.05 -23.32 -10.45
CA LYS A 60 7.67 -22.58 -9.24
C LYS A 60 8.79 -22.72 -8.21
N PRO A 61 9.35 -21.63 -7.65
CA PRO A 61 10.44 -21.73 -6.69
C PRO A 61 10.07 -22.51 -5.42
N THR A 62 11.07 -23.15 -4.81
CA THR A 62 10.87 -24.01 -3.63
C THR A 62 10.17 -23.25 -2.50
N GLY A 63 9.03 -23.78 -2.05
CA GLY A 63 8.23 -23.18 -0.97
C GLY A 63 7.31 -22.02 -1.39
N GLN A 64 7.21 -21.69 -2.68
CA GLN A 64 6.23 -20.72 -3.19
C GLN A 64 5.07 -21.44 -3.90
N ASP A 65 3.85 -21.30 -3.38
CA ASP A 65 2.63 -21.57 -4.14
C ASP A 65 2.01 -20.26 -4.64
N HIS A 66 1.96 -20.11 -5.96
CA HIS A 66 1.37 -18.98 -6.67
C HIS A 66 1.02 -19.41 -8.09
N LEU A 67 0.12 -18.67 -8.75
CA LEU A 67 -0.19 -18.90 -10.16
C LEU A 67 0.92 -18.29 -11.03
N ILE A 68 1.60 -19.10 -11.83
CA ILE A 68 2.56 -18.59 -12.83
C ILE A 68 1.81 -17.93 -13.98
N PHE A 69 2.45 -17.01 -14.71
CA PHE A 69 1.79 -16.15 -15.70
C PHE A 69 0.93 -16.94 -16.72
N GLY A 70 1.38 -18.12 -17.15
CA GLY A 70 0.60 -19.00 -18.03
C GLY A 70 -0.69 -19.53 -17.39
N GLU A 71 -0.66 -19.89 -16.10
CA GLU A 71 -1.86 -20.27 -15.36
C GLU A 71 -2.79 -19.07 -15.15
N ARG A 72 -2.25 -17.87 -14.91
CA ARG A 72 -3.03 -16.63 -14.83
C ARG A 72 -3.72 -16.34 -16.18
N LEU A 73 -3.03 -16.49 -17.31
CA LEU A 73 -3.59 -16.30 -18.65
C LEU A 73 -4.70 -17.33 -18.95
N GLN A 74 -4.53 -18.60 -18.58
CA GLN A 74 -5.59 -19.62 -18.70
C GLN A 74 -6.84 -19.33 -17.85
N GLN A 75 -6.75 -18.49 -16.83
CA GLN A 75 -7.87 -18.09 -15.98
C GLN A 75 -8.51 -16.76 -16.39
N ASP A 76 -7.92 -15.98 -17.30
CA ASP A 76 -8.52 -14.74 -17.79
C ASP A 76 -9.67 -15.05 -18.76
N ALA A 77 -10.90 -14.73 -18.35
CA ALA A 77 -12.12 -15.04 -19.11
C ALA A 77 -12.23 -14.36 -20.48
N ARG A 78 -11.35 -13.39 -20.80
CA ARG A 78 -11.21 -12.72 -22.10
C ARG A 78 -10.40 -13.55 -23.11
N LEU A 79 -9.67 -14.56 -22.63
CA LEU A 79 -8.73 -15.37 -23.39
C LEU A 79 -9.21 -16.82 -23.55
N ASP A 80 -8.74 -17.48 -24.61
CA ASP A 80 -8.85 -18.92 -24.82
C ASP A 80 -7.44 -19.47 -25.01
N VAL A 81 -6.82 -19.97 -23.94
CA VAL A 81 -5.35 -20.13 -23.86
C VAL A 81 -4.92 -21.59 -23.92
N ASP A 82 -4.45 -21.97 -25.10
CA ASP A 82 -3.70 -23.19 -25.36
C ASP A 82 -2.27 -23.05 -24.78
N MET A 83 -2.11 -23.34 -23.48
CA MET A 83 -0.80 -23.36 -22.83
C MET A 83 -0.08 -24.69 -23.11
N PHE A 84 0.92 -24.65 -23.98
CA PHE A 84 1.80 -25.77 -24.32
C PHE A 84 3.16 -25.61 -23.61
N LEU A 85 3.31 -26.28 -22.47
CA LEU A 85 4.60 -26.46 -21.81
C LEU A 85 5.38 -27.49 -22.62
N CYS A 86 6.46 -27.08 -23.31
CA CYS A 86 7.13 -27.93 -24.30
C CYS A 86 7.44 -29.33 -23.71
N PRO A 87 7.06 -30.44 -24.39
CA PRO A 87 7.25 -31.78 -23.86
C PRO A 87 8.71 -32.23 -23.89
N MET A 88 9.56 -31.59 -24.70
CA MET A 88 10.98 -31.93 -24.83
C MET A 88 11.77 -31.51 -23.58
N LYS A 89 12.66 -32.38 -23.10
CA LYS A 89 13.51 -32.15 -21.92
C LYS A 89 14.46 -30.97 -22.08
N TRP A 90 14.91 -30.73 -23.31
CA TRP A 90 15.62 -29.53 -23.72
C TRP A 90 14.79 -28.82 -24.78
N THR A 91 13.94 -27.89 -24.35
CA THR A 91 13.12 -27.03 -25.20
C THR A 91 14.00 -26.11 -26.04
N THR A 92 13.96 -26.25 -27.35
CA THR A 92 14.57 -25.31 -28.30
C THR A 92 13.49 -24.45 -28.95
N THR A 93 13.91 -23.34 -29.55
CA THR A 93 13.02 -22.54 -30.41
C THR A 93 12.67 -23.28 -31.71
N LEU A 94 13.50 -24.26 -32.11
CA LEU A 94 13.20 -25.16 -33.22
C LEU A 94 12.07 -26.15 -32.91
N ASP A 95 11.97 -26.68 -31.68
CA ASP A 95 10.87 -27.59 -31.31
C ASP A 95 9.48 -26.95 -31.56
N PHE A 96 9.34 -25.63 -31.30
CA PHE A 96 8.13 -24.89 -31.61
C PHE A 96 7.79 -24.91 -33.12
N LEU A 97 8.79 -24.65 -33.97
CA LEU A 97 8.63 -24.56 -35.44
C LEU A 97 8.34 -25.91 -36.12
N GLU A 98 8.51 -27.03 -35.40
CA GLU A 98 8.15 -28.38 -35.87
C GLU A 98 6.84 -28.89 -35.22
N MET A 99 6.52 -28.48 -33.99
CA MET A 99 5.25 -28.83 -33.34
C MET A 99 4.02 -28.04 -33.87
N PHE A 100 4.25 -26.92 -34.57
CA PHE A 100 3.20 -26.05 -35.08
C PHE A 100 3.49 -25.59 -36.51
N ASP A 101 2.68 -26.06 -37.46
CA ASP A 101 2.67 -25.58 -38.84
C ASP A 101 2.08 -24.17 -38.96
N ALA A 102 2.40 -23.48 -40.06
CA ALA A 102 2.00 -22.10 -40.28
C ALA A 102 0.48 -21.88 -40.42
N GLU A 103 -0.30 -22.88 -40.81
CA GLU A 103 -1.76 -22.73 -40.95
C GLU A 103 -2.44 -22.87 -39.57
N LYS A 104 -2.02 -23.82 -38.75
CA LYS A 104 -2.42 -23.94 -37.35
C LYS A 104 -2.08 -22.67 -36.56
N LEU A 105 -0.92 -22.07 -36.80
CA LEU A 105 -0.53 -20.80 -36.16
C LEU A 105 -1.46 -19.62 -36.54
N LYS A 106 -1.94 -19.53 -37.78
CA LYS A 106 -2.93 -18.50 -38.19
C LYS A 106 -4.28 -18.59 -37.45
N SER A 107 -4.60 -19.72 -36.81
CA SER A 107 -5.84 -19.88 -36.03
C SER A 107 -5.85 -19.13 -34.69
N TYR A 108 -4.71 -18.57 -34.26
CA TYR A 108 -4.56 -17.83 -33.01
C TYR A 108 -4.58 -16.31 -33.22
N ASP A 109 -5.31 -15.61 -32.36
CA ASP A 109 -5.32 -14.15 -32.30
C ASP A 109 -4.00 -13.58 -31.74
N ALA A 110 -3.20 -14.39 -31.01
CA ALA A 110 -1.79 -14.12 -30.68
C ALA A 110 -1.01 -15.40 -30.34
N ILE A 111 0.31 -15.38 -30.54
CA ILE A 111 1.22 -16.49 -30.20
C ILE A 111 2.31 -15.96 -29.27
N ILE A 112 2.34 -16.45 -28.03
CA ILE A 112 3.32 -16.07 -27.02
C ILE A 112 4.43 -17.12 -26.99
N LEU A 113 5.67 -16.71 -27.28
CA LEU A 113 6.83 -17.59 -27.36
C LEU A 113 7.90 -17.17 -26.34
N TRP A 114 8.19 -18.05 -25.37
CA TRP A 114 9.29 -17.86 -24.40
C TRP A 114 10.26 -19.04 -24.42
N THR A 115 11.15 -19.01 -25.40
CA THR A 115 12.21 -20.01 -25.70
C THR A 115 13.57 -19.32 -25.87
N GLY A 116 14.61 -20.03 -26.31
CA GLY A 116 15.92 -19.47 -26.64
C GLY A 116 17.00 -19.69 -25.58
N ILE A 117 16.65 -19.66 -24.28
CA ILE A 117 17.69 -19.74 -23.23
C ILE A 117 18.46 -21.07 -23.26
N VAL A 118 17.79 -22.16 -23.66
CA VAL A 118 18.41 -23.48 -23.85
C VAL A 118 19.30 -23.49 -25.10
N ASP A 119 18.83 -22.91 -26.20
CA ASP A 119 19.54 -22.79 -27.48
C ASP A 119 20.86 -22.02 -27.33
N TRP A 120 20.81 -20.89 -26.60
CA TRP A 120 21.92 -19.94 -26.47
C TRP A 120 22.90 -20.26 -25.34
N SER A 121 22.47 -20.99 -24.29
CA SER A 121 23.33 -21.26 -23.13
C SER A 121 24.52 -22.16 -23.51
N PRO A 122 25.76 -21.71 -23.27
CA PRO A 122 26.92 -22.58 -23.41
C PRO A 122 26.82 -23.78 -22.47
N ARG A 123 27.31 -24.92 -22.94
CA ARG A 123 27.24 -26.22 -22.26
C ARG A 123 28.41 -27.11 -22.70
N PRO A 124 28.74 -28.20 -21.99
CA PRO A 124 29.73 -29.18 -22.44
C PRO A 124 29.41 -29.67 -23.86
N VAL A 125 30.43 -29.82 -24.71
CA VAL A 125 30.23 -30.29 -26.10
C VAL A 125 29.51 -31.64 -26.15
N SER A 126 29.75 -32.54 -25.19
CA SER A 126 29.03 -33.81 -25.06
C SER A 126 27.52 -33.62 -24.86
N SER A 127 27.10 -32.57 -24.14
CA SER A 127 25.69 -32.27 -23.87
C SER A 127 25.03 -31.42 -24.96
N ALA A 128 25.81 -30.68 -25.77
CA ALA A 128 25.30 -30.11 -27.01
C ALA A 128 25.05 -31.21 -28.05
N VAL A 129 26.05 -32.07 -28.29
CA VAL A 129 26.03 -33.05 -29.38
C VAL A 129 25.23 -34.30 -29.01
N ASN A 130 25.50 -34.94 -27.87
CA ASN A 130 24.97 -36.27 -27.55
C ASN A 130 23.67 -36.24 -26.73
N ASP A 131 23.38 -35.17 -26.00
CA ASP A 131 22.12 -35.03 -25.24
C ASP A 131 21.03 -34.28 -26.03
N LEU A 132 21.39 -33.37 -26.94
CA LEU A 132 20.43 -32.45 -27.57
C LEU A 132 20.36 -32.59 -29.10
N TYR A 133 21.49 -32.55 -29.80
CA TYR A 133 21.53 -32.59 -31.27
C TYR A 133 21.38 -34.03 -31.82
N ASP A 134 22.44 -34.84 -31.84
CA ASP A 134 22.40 -36.26 -32.27
C ASP A 134 22.21 -37.21 -31.08
N ASN A 135 21.15 -37.00 -30.30
CA ASN A 135 20.86 -37.87 -29.16
C ASN A 135 20.37 -39.25 -29.61
N ARG A 136 21.12 -40.30 -29.25
CA ARG A 136 20.79 -41.71 -29.58
C ARG A 136 20.09 -42.47 -28.44
N LYS A 137 19.96 -41.84 -27.26
CA LYS A 137 19.32 -42.37 -26.05
C LYS A 137 17.93 -41.76 -25.87
N ILE A 138 17.10 -41.84 -26.92
CA ILE A 138 15.74 -41.30 -26.92
C ILE A 138 14.85 -42.04 -25.89
N SER A 139 13.98 -41.31 -25.20
CA SER A 139 13.10 -41.87 -24.17
C SER A 139 11.84 -41.02 -23.95
N ASN A 140 10.87 -41.58 -23.23
CA ASN A 140 9.58 -40.94 -22.91
C ASN A 140 8.81 -40.45 -24.15
N LEU A 141 8.92 -41.12 -25.31
CA LEU A 141 8.35 -40.67 -26.58
C LEU A 141 6.82 -40.53 -26.53
N ASP A 142 6.13 -41.40 -25.80
CA ASP A 142 4.68 -41.33 -25.57
C ASP A 142 4.26 -40.08 -24.76
N GLY A 143 5.24 -39.42 -24.11
CA GLY A 143 5.05 -38.23 -23.27
C GLY A 143 4.76 -36.93 -24.02
N VAL A 144 4.81 -36.92 -25.36
CA VAL A 144 4.59 -35.71 -26.19
C VAL A 144 3.26 -35.01 -25.87
N GLY A 145 2.20 -35.77 -25.57
CA GLY A 145 0.88 -35.23 -25.24
C GLY A 145 0.65 -34.82 -23.78
N LEU A 146 1.58 -35.11 -22.85
CA LEU A 146 1.30 -35.04 -21.41
C LEU A 146 1.28 -33.62 -20.81
N ASN A 147 1.73 -32.59 -21.53
CA ASN A 147 1.83 -31.19 -21.09
C ASN A 147 2.41 -31.00 -19.67
N THR A 148 3.32 -31.91 -19.29
CA THR A 148 3.66 -32.15 -17.87
C THR A 148 4.78 -31.24 -17.37
N ARG A 149 4.72 -30.88 -16.09
CA ARG A 149 5.81 -30.17 -15.36
C ARG A 149 6.83 -31.12 -14.74
N ASP A 150 6.56 -32.42 -14.74
CA ASP A 150 7.46 -33.43 -14.23
C ASP A 150 8.62 -33.67 -15.22
N TYR A 151 9.81 -33.16 -14.89
CA TYR A 151 11.01 -33.30 -15.71
C TYR A 151 11.47 -34.75 -15.92
N SER A 152 11.05 -35.70 -15.07
CA SER A 152 11.34 -37.13 -15.29
C SER A 152 10.52 -37.72 -16.44
N LYS A 153 9.38 -37.10 -16.77
CA LYS A 153 8.43 -37.51 -17.82
C LYS A 153 8.54 -36.70 -19.13
N LYS A 154 9.44 -35.71 -19.19
CA LYS A 154 9.74 -34.97 -20.43
C LYS A 154 10.41 -35.89 -21.46
N VAL A 155 10.09 -35.68 -22.73
CA VAL A 155 10.61 -36.42 -23.89
C VAL A 155 12.09 -36.16 -24.08
N VAL A 156 12.87 -37.21 -24.29
CA VAL A 156 14.26 -37.12 -24.78
C VAL A 156 14.25 -37.45 -26.26
N ASN A 157 14.42 -36.44 -27.12
CA ASN A 157 14.38 -36.58 -28.57
C ASN A 157 15.74 -36.30 -29.23
N ASN A 158 15.96 -36.92 -30.40
CA ASN A 158 17.03 -36.53 -31.32
C ASN A 158 16.56 -35.31 -32.12
N LYS A 159 17.34 -34.22 -32.16
CA LYS A 159 17.01 -33.00 -32.91
C LYS A 159 17.86 -32.81 -34.17
N LYS A 160 18.71 -33.78 -34.53
CA LYS A 160 19.68 -33.63 -35.62
C LYS A 160 19.00 -33.25 -36.94
N ARG A 161 17.92 -33.94 -37.31
CA ARG A 161 17.13 -33.68 -38.53
C ARG A 161 16.64 -32.24 -38.61
N ILE A 162 16.10 -31.68 -37.51
CA ILE A 162 15.53 -30.34 -37.54
C ILE A 162 16.63 -29.27 -37.59
N PHE A 163 17.70 -29.40 -36.81
CA PHE A 163 18.87 -28.50 -36.89
C PHE A 163 19.52 -28.53 -38.29
N ASP A 164 19.75 -29.71 -38.86
CA ASP A 164 20.26 -29.89 -40.24
C ASP A 164 19.34 -29.20 -41.27
N SER A 165 18.01 -29.29 -41.10
CA SER A 165 17.02 -28.70 -42.02
C SER A 165 16.86 -27.18 -41.92
N VAL A 166 17.42 -26.55 -40.88
CA VAL A 166 17.38 -25.10 -40.69
C VAL A 166 18.70 -24.44 -41.03
N PHE A 167 19.82 -24.98 -40.53
CA PHE A 167 21.15 -24.37 -40.67
C PHE A 167 22.07 -25.09 -41.67
N GLY A 168 21.72 -26.31 -42.11
CA GLY A 168 22.55 -27.14 -42.97
C GLY A 168 23.51 -28.05 -42.20
N ALA A 169 23.54 -29.34 -42.55
CA ALA A 169 24.34 -30.35 -41.84
C ALA A 169 25.86 -30.10 -41.86
N GLU A 170 26.38 -29.34 -42.83
CA GLU A 170 27.79 -28.93 -42.87
C GLU A 170 28.07 -27.75 -41.96
N ARG A 171 27.18 -26.75 -41.92
CA ARG A 171 27.26 -25.62 -40.98
C ARG A 171 27.18 -26.11 -39.54
N MET A 172 26.27 -27.04 -39.23
CA MET A 172 26.19 -27.70 -37.92
C MET A 172 27.48 -28.45 -37.54
N ARG A 173 28.10 -29.15 -38.49
CA ARG A 173 29.39 -29.84 -38.26
C ARG A 173 30.54 -28.85 -38.00
N ALA A 174 30.58 -27.73 -38.73
CA ALA A 174 31.57 -26.68 -38.52
C ALA A 174 31.39 -25.97 -37.17
N HIS A 175 30.15 -25.61 -36.81
CA HIS A 175 29.83 -24.97 -35.53
C HIS A 175 30.26 -25.80 -34.32
N PHE A 176 29.97 -27.11 -34.30
CA PHE A 176 30.42 -28.00 -33.21
C PHE A 176 31.92 -28.33 -33.22
N ALA A 177 32.67 -27.96 -34.27
CA ALA A 177 34.14 -27.98 -34.26
C ALA A 177 34.74 -26.68 -33.68
N ALA A 178 34.02 -25.56 -33.79
CA ALA A 178 34.43 -24.23 -33.32
C ALA A 178 34.08 -24.01 -31.83
N LEU A 179 34.63 -24.84 -30.94
CA LEU A 179 34.36 -24.78 -29.50
C LEU A 179 34.94 -23.53 -28.83
N PHE A 180 34.25 -23.02 -27.80
CA PHE A 180 34.73 -21.91 -26.97
C PHE A 180 35.86 -22.36 -26.02
N GLU A 181 36.78 -21.46 -25.70
CA GLU A 181 37.88 -21.73 -24.76
C GLU A 181 37.42 -21.97 -23.31
N THR A 182 36.23 -21.48 -22.92
CA THR A 182 35.68 -21.73 -21.58
C THR A 182 35.38 -23.20 -21.38
N VAL A 183 36.04 -23.80 -20.38
CA VAL A 183 35.81 -25.17 -19.93
C VAL A 183 34.74 -25.18 -18.83
N TYR A 184 33.80 -26.11 -18.90
CA TYR A 184 32.79 -26.34 -17.86
C TYR A 184 32.49 -27.85 -17.75
N ALA A 185 32.34 -28.34 -16.52
CA ALA A 185 32.21 -29.78 -16.22
C ALA A 185 33.32 -30.69 -16.81
N GLY A 186 34.50 -30.13 -17.10
CA GLY A 186 35.66 -30.85 -17.65
C GLY A 186 35.79 -30.81 -19.18
N GLU A 187 34.84 -30.20 -19.90
CA GLU A 187 34.87 -30.10 -21.36
C GLU A 187 34.86 -28.63 -21.84
N LYS A 188 35.41 -28.37 -23.03
CA LYS A 188 35.16 -27.10 -23.73
C LYS A 188 33.67 -26.93 -24.03
N THR A 189 33.20 -25.68 -23.99
CA THR A 189 31.80 -25.36 -24.17
C THR A 189 31.44 -24.97 -25.61
N CYS A 190 30.19 -25.24 -25.98
CA CYS A 190 29.54 -24.63 -27.15
C CYS A 190 28.06 -24.38 -26.83
N ASN A 191 27.40 -23.56 -27.65
CA ASN A 191 25.93 -23.41 -27.66
C ASN A 191 25.36 -24.08 -28.93
N MET A 192 24.07 -23.96 -29.20
CA MET A 192 23.44 -24.77 -30.27
C MET A 192 23.58 -24.20 -31.70
N TYR A 193 23.88 -22.92 -31.85
CA TYR A 193 24.17 -22.24 -33.13
C TYR A 193 24.85 -20.88 -32.87
N ASP A 194 25.61 -20.35 -33.83
CA ASP A 194 26.25 -19.04 -33.72
C ASP A 194 25.29 -17.84 -33.99
N LEU A 195 25.78 -16.61 -33.84
CA LEU A 195 24.99 -15.39 -34.07
C LEU A 195 24.67 -15.14 -35.55
N GLU A 196 25.41 -15.71 -36.50
CA GLU A 196 25.09 -15.63 -37.91
C GLU A 196 23.96 -16.62 -38.25
N MET A 197 24.11 -17.88 -37.85
CA MET A 197 23.08 -18.94 -37.89
C MET A 197 21.77 -18.50 -37.26
N ALA A 198 21.81 -17.72 -36.17
CA ALA A 198 20.61 -17.16 -35.53
C ALA A 198 19.70 -16.38 -36.50
N HIS A 199 20.23 -15.80 -37.58
CA HIS A 199 19.45 -15.12 -38.62
C HIS A 199 18.60 -16.10 -39.43
N ASP A 200 19.05 -17.33 -39.67
CA ASP A 200 18.28 -18.38 -40.35
C ASP A 200 17.00 -18.71 -39.55
N LEU A 201 17.11 -18.71 -38.22
CA LEU A 201 15.99 -18.93 -37.29
C LEU A 201 15.08 -17.69 -37.20
N LEU A 202 15.63 -16.49 -37.09
CA LEU A 202 14.87 -15.24 -37.13
C LEU A 202 14.05 -15.10 -38.41
N SER A 203 14.61 -15.48 -39.57
CA SER A 203 13.92 -15.48 -40.88
C SER A 203 12.66 -16.36 -40.92
N ARG A 204 12.51 -17.29 -39.97
CA ARG A 204 11.34 -18.16 -39.78
C ARG A 204 10.40 -17.59 -38.73
N LEU A 205 10.92 -17.04 -37.63
CA LEU A 205 10.10 -16.33 -36.63
C LEU A 205 9.37 -15.12 -37.23
N PHE A 206 9.99 -14.39 -38.16
CA PHE A 206 9.38 -13.30 -38.93
C PHE A 206 8.14 -13.71 -39.76
N ARG A 207 7.91 -15.01 -39.95
CA ARG A 207 6.77 -15.55 -40.71
C ARG A 207 5.60 -15.98 -39.81
N ILE A 208 5.74 -15.86 -38.49
CA ILE A 208 4.69 -16.19 -37.52
C ILE A 208 3.74 -14.98 -37.41
N PRO A 209 2.45 -15.12 -37.73
CA PRO A 209 1.48 -14.05 -37.55
C PRO A 209 1.26 -13.77 -36.06
N ASN A 210 1.03 -12.51 -35.67
CA ASN A 210 0.63 -12.12 -34.31
C ASN A 210 1.59 -12.61 -33.19
N LEU A 211 2.90 -12.70 -33.49
CA LEU A 211 3.92 -13.12 -32.53
C LEU A 211 4.13 -12.10 -31.41
N ILE A 212 4.10 -12.59 -30.17
CA ILE A 212 4.56 -11.93 -28.96
C ILE A 212 5.77 -12.73 -28.45
N TYR A 213 6.97 -12.16 -28.58
CA TYR A 213 8.21 -12.80 -28.14
C TYR A 213 8.60 -12.31 -26.74
N ILE A 214 9.06 -13.22 -25.89
CA ILE A 214 9.63 -12.89 -24.58
C ILE A 214 11.10 -13.26 -24.61
N ASN A 215 12.00 -12.32 -24.29
CA ASN A 215 13.43 -12.52 -24.40
C ASN A 215 14.05 -13.10 -23.09
N ALA A 216 15.33 -12.85 -22.84
CA ALA A 216 15.99 -13.18 -21.58
C ALA A 216 16.49 -11.92 -20.85
N ASN A 217 16.34 -11.92 -19.53
CA ASN A 217 17.01 -10.96 -18.65
C ASN A 217 18.53 -11.17 -18.65
N ARG A 218 19.26 -10.18 -18.13
CA ARG A 218 20.70 -10.33 -17.89
C ARG A 218 20.94 -11.23 -16.67
N PHE A 219 22.02 -12.01 -16.72
CA PHE A 219 22.56 -12.72 -15.56
C PHE A 219 23.28 -11.73 -14.63
N VAL A 220 23.14 -11.91 -13.32
CA VAL A 220 23.80 -11.10 -12.30
C VAL A 220 25.16 -11.72 -11.96
N PRO A 221 26.30 -11.03 -12.22
CA PRO A 221 27.62 -11.58 -11.90
C PRO A 221 27.76 -11.93 -10.42
N GLY A 222 28.22 -13.14 -10.12
CA GLY A 222 28.46 -13.62 -8.76
C GLY A 222 27.21 -14.05 -7.98
N TRP A 223 26.04 -14.15 -8.60
CA TRP A 223 24.80 -14.62 -7.95
C TRP A 223 24.18 -15.80 -8.71
N GLU A 224 24.31 -17.01 -8.18
CA GLU A 224 23.72 -18.23 -8.78
C GLU A 224 22.25 -18.48 -8.38
N GLY A 225 21.77 -17.78 -7.34
CA GLY A 225 20.46 -18.00 -6.72
C GLY A 225 20.28 -19.44 -6.25
N ASP A 226 19.14 -20.06 -6.53
CA ASP A 226 18.82 -21.43 -6.13
C ASP A 226 19.61 -22.51 -6.89
N PHE A 227 20.20 -22.21 -8.05
CA PHE A 227 20.88 -23.17 -8.91
C PHE A 227 22.32 -23.48 -8.42
N LYS A 228 22.44 -24.29 -7.36
CA LYS A 228 23.72 -24.57 -6.67
C LYS A 228 24.76 -25.38 -7.48
N LYS A 229 24.50 -25.69 -8.76
CA LYS A 229 25.45 -26.44 -9.62
C LYS A 229 26.52 -25.57 -10.28
N GLY A 230 26.39 -24.24 -10.19
CA GLY A 230 27.24 -23.29 -10.91
C GLY A 230 26.94 -23.25 -12.41
N ARG A 231 27.58 -22.32 -13.11
CA ARG A 231 27.37 -22.07 -14.55
C ARG A 231 28.71 -21.85 -15.26
N PRO A 232 28.79 -22.05 -16.59
CA PRO A 232 29.96 -21.65 -17.37
C PRO A 232 30.26 -20.16 -17.22
N GLU A 233 31.53 -19.77 -17.15
CA GLU A 233 31.92 -18.35 -17.01
C GLU A 233 31.44 -17.50 -18.21
N ASN A 234 31.32 -18.11 -19.39
CA ASN A 234 30.77 -17.51 -20.61
C ASN A 234 29.24 -17.53 -20.69
N ILE A 235 28.49 -17.81 -19.60
CA ILE A 235 27.01 -17.77 -19.61
C ILE A 235 26.43 -16.43 -20.08
N SER A 236 27.18 -15.32 -19.90
CA SER A 236 26.89 -14.00 -20.44
C SER A 236 26.80 -13.95 -21.98
N LEU A 237 27.31 -14.95 -22.70
CA LEU A 237 27.11 -15.12 -24.15
C LEU A 237 25.62 -15.06 -24.53
N THR A 238 24.73 -15.59 -23.68
CA THR A 238 23.27 -15.54 -23.86
C THR A 238 22.73 -14.11 -24.02
N HIS A 239 23.45 -13.09 -23.51
CA HIS A 239 23.05 -11.70 -23.60
C HIS A 239 23.04 -11.23 -25.05
N ALA A 240 24.07 -11.56 -25.83
CA ALA A 240 24.19 -11.16 -27.24
C ALA A 240 23.11 -11.79 -28.14
N TYR A 241 22.69 -13.03 -27.85
CA TYR A 241 21.55 -13.65 -28.53
C TYR A 241 20.23 -12.98 -28.11
N SER A 242 20.04 -12.71 -26.82
CA SER A 242 18.86 -11.97 -26.37
C SER A 242 18.81 -10.54 -26.93
N ASP A 243 19.95 -9.92 -27.24
CA ASP A 243 20.02 -8.65 -27.96
C ASP A 243 19.61 -8.82 -29.42
N LEU A 244 20.33 -9.67 -30.18
CA LEU A 244 20.04 -9.95 -31.59
C LEU A 244 18.57 -10.31 -31.84
N PHE A 245 17.99 -11.22 -31.04
CA PHE A 245 16.59 -11.61 -31.20
C PHE A 245 15.63 -10.48 -30.87
N THR A 246 15.91 -9.66 -29.85
CA THR A 246 15.01 -8.56 -29.48
C THR A 246 15.04 -7.46 -30.53
N ASP A 247 16.25 -7.04 -30.92
CA ASP A 247 16.44 -5.89 -31.78
C ASP A 247 16.00 -6.21 -33.22
N ALA A 248 16.15 -7.47 -33.67
CA ALA A 248 15.60 -7.95 -34.93
C ALA A 248 14.08 -8.17 -34.92
N LEU A 249 13.49 -8.68 -33.83
CA LEU A 249 12.04 -8.94 -33.77
C LEU A 249 11.21 -7.67 -33.49
N SER A 250 11.76 -6.65 -32.82
CA SER A 250 11.01 -5.46 -32.40
C SER A 250 10.43 -4.63 -33.56
N GLY A 251 10.92 -4.82 -34.80
CA GLY A 251 10.36 -4.20 -36.00
C GLY A 251 9.17 -4.93 -36.64
N VAL A 252 8.88 -6.17 -36.24
CA VAL A 252 7.90 -7.06 -36.91
C VAL A 252 7.00 -7.87 -35.96
N ALA A 253 7.38 -7.98 -34.68
CA ALA A 253 6.66 -8.69 -33.63
C ALA A 253 6.69 -7.86 -32.34
N LYS A 254 5.75 -8.10 -31.41
CA LYS A 254 5.77 -7.42 -30.12
C LYS A 254 6.75 -8.14 -29.19
N VAL A 255 7.70 -7.42 -28.59
CA VAL A 255 8.73 -8.03 -27.73
C VAL A 255 8.62 -7.55 -26.29
N ILE A 256 8.55 -8.50 -25.36
CA ILE A 256 8.59 -8.28 -23.92
C ILE A 256 10.06 -8.35 -23.49
N ASP A 257 10.61 -7.18 -23.17
CA ASP A 257 12.05 -6.98 -23.05
C ASP A 257 12.54 -7.00 -21.58
N LEU A 258 12.90 -8.19 -21.11
CA LEU A 258 13.41 -8.47 -19.78
C LEU A 258 14.88 -8.02 -19.60
N ARG A 259 15.59 -7.62 -20.67
CA ARG A 259 16.95 -7.02 -20.57
C ARG A 259 16.94 -5.73 -19.74
N LYS A 260 15.77 -5.08 -19.64
CA LYS A 260 15.51 -3.83 -18.90
C LYS A 260 15.56 -3.99 -17.38
N TRP A 261 15.41 -5.22 -16.86
CA TRP A 261 15.49 -5.49 -15.43
C TRP A 261 16.89 -5.18 -14.88
N SER A 262 16.96 -4.34 -13.87
CA SER A 262 18.19 -4.08 -13.10
C SER A 262 18.69 -5.33 -12.36
N LYS A 263 19.94 -5.32 -11.87
CA LYS A 263 20.53 -6.45 -11.13
C LYS A 263 19.74 -6.85 -9.88
N ASP A 264 19.02 -5.91 -9.26
CA ASP A 264 18.22 -6.19 -8.06
C ASP A 264 16.78 -6.59 -8.41
N GLU A 265 16.24 -6.11 -9.53
CA GLU A 265 15.02 -6.66 -10.13
C GLU A 265 15.21 -8.11 -10.58
N VAL A 266 16.33 -8.48 -11.21
CA VAL A 266 16.61 -9.89 -11.56
C VAL A 266 16.63 -10.78 -10.30
N LYS A 267 17.20 -10.31 -9.18
CA LYS A 267 17.17 -11.04 -7.90
C LYS A 267 15.78 -11.13 -7.25
N ALA A 268 14.89 -10.17 -7.53
CA ALA A 268 13.54 -10.13 -6.98
C ALA A 268 12.54 -10.92 -7.85
N TYR A 269 12.71 -10.86 -9.17
CA TYR A 269 11.84 -11.44 -10.19
C TYR A 269 12.26 -12.85 -10.60
N THR A 270 13.48 -13.30 -10.31
CA THR A 270 13.94 -14.69 -10.52
C THR A 270 14.49 -15.31 -9.24
N CYS A 271 14.45 -16.64 -9.11
CA CYS A 271 15.10 -17.35 -8.00
C CYS A 271 16.56 -17.76 -8.33
N ASP A 272 16.94 -17.83 -9.61
CA ASP A 272 18.24 -18.34 -10.04
C ASP A 272 18.83 -17.66 -11.31
N ASN A 273 18.43 -16.42 -11.62
CA ASN A 273 18.59 -15.68 -12.89
C ASN A 273 17.70 -16.14 -14.04
N ILE A 274 17.04 -17.30 -13.97
CA ILE A 274 16.33 -17.90 -15.11
C ILE A 274 14.85 -18.08 -14.79
N HIS A 275 14.54 -18.76 -13.69
CA HIS A 275 13.19 -19.15 -13.31
C HIS A 275 12.54 -18.06 -12.44
N VAL A 276 11.30 -17.70 -12.75
CA VAL A 276 10.66 -16.53 -12.12
C VAL A 276 10.10 -16.81 -10.72
N THR A 277 10.18 -15.80 -9.86
CA THR A 277 9.38 -15.70 -8.63
C THR A 277 7.96 -15.24 -8.97
N ARG A 278 7.09 -15.24 -7.97
CA ARG A 278 5.77 -14.60 -8.09
C ARG A 278 5.86 -13.17 -8.67
N ALA A 279 6.80 -12.34 -8.22
CA ALA A 279 6.90 -10.96 -8.69
C ALA A 279 7.31 -10.85 -10.17
N GLY A 280 8.22 -11.72 -10.64
CA GLY A 280 8.59 -11.78 -12.07
C GLY A 280 7.49 -12.36 -12.94
N SER A 281 6.78 -13.38 -12.44
CA SER A 281 5.57 -13.93 -13.06
C SER A 281 4.47 -12.88 -13.18
N ASP A 282 4.22 -12.12 -12.12
CA ASP A 282 3.21 -11.06 -12.10
C ASP A 282 3.59 -9.92 -13.08
N TYR A 283 4.87 -9.52 -13.16
CA TYR A 283 5.36 -8.57 -14.17
C TYR A 283 5.12 -9.08 -15.61
N ILE A 284 5.53 -10.32 -15.91
CA ILE A 284 5.42 -10.89 -17.27
C ILE A 284 3.96 -11.02 -17.70
N TYR A 285 3.04 -11.36 -16.79
CA TYR A 285 1.61 -11.36 -17.08
C TYR A 285 1.13 -9.97 -17.54
N GLU A 286 1.47 -8.91 -16.82
CA GLU A 286 1.01 -7.56 -17.18
C GLU A 286 1.59 -7.13 -18.53
N GLU A 287 2.90 -7.34 -18.79
CA GLU A 287 3.51 -7.06 -20.10
C GLU A 287 2.84 -7.84 -21.25
N ILE A 288 2.41 -9.09 -21.03
CA ILE A 288 1.63 -9.86 -22.01
C ILE A 288 0.27 -9.22 -22.26
N MET A 289 -0.45 -8.81 -21.21
CA MET A 289 -1.74 -8.12 -21.38
C MET A 289 -1.58 -6.76 -22.09
N ARG A 290 -0.42 -6.09 -21.95
CA ARG A 290 -0.08 -4.91 -22.75
C ARG A 290 0.18 -5.28 -24.21
N ALA A 291 1.00 -6.31 -24.48
CA ALA A 291 1.30 -6.78 -25.83
C ALA A 291 0.04 -7.31 -26.57
N LEU A 292 -0.97 -7.80 -25.85
CA LEU A 292 -2.24 -8.22 -26.43
C LEU A 292 -3.21 -7.07 -26.78
N ASP A 293 -2.83 -5.81 -26.52
CA ASP A 293 -3.72 -4.63 -26.57
C ASP A 293 -4.95 -4.81 -25.64
N MET A 294 -4.76 -5.52 -24.52
CA MET A 294 -5.78 -5.85 -23.52
C MET A 294 -5.53 -5.13 -22.19
N GLN A 295 -4.86 -3.98 -22.26
CA GLN A 295 -4.63 -3.05 -21.16
C GLN A 295 -5.95 -2.52 -20.57
N ALA A 296 -5.94 -2.23 -19.27
CA ALA A 296 -6.61 -1.02 -18.78
C ALA A 296 -5.66 0.16 -19.05
N ALA A 297 -6.15 1.23 -19.68
CA ALA A 297 -5.32 2.22 -20.37
C ALA A 297 -4.19 2.84 -19.51
N GLU A 298 -3.00 2.97 -20.12
CA GLU A 298 -1.82 3.60 -19.51
C GLU A 298 -1.93 5.12 -19.33
N VAL A 299 -1.18 5.64 -18.35
CA VAL A 299 -0.86 7.06 -18.15
C VAL A 299 0.65 7.17 -17.84
N PRO A 300 1.41 8.17 -18.35
CA PRO A 300 2.88 8.14 -18.34
C PRO A 300 3.55 8.24 -16.95
N ALA A 301 4.80 7.75 -16.88
CA ALA A 301 5.53 7.55 -15.64
C ALA A 301 6.18 8.82 -15.05
N THR A 302 6.02 9.01 -13.73
CA THR A 302 6.98 9.70 -12.86
C THR A 302 7.11 8.97 -11.52
N ASN A 303 8.31 8.94 -10.94
CA ASN A 303 8.63 8.07 -9.79
C ASN A 303 8.32 8.72 -8.43
N VAL A 304 7.19 8.32 -7.80
CA VAL A 304 7.05 7.99 -6.37
C VAL A 304 5.75 7.18 -6.20
N SER A 305 5.72 6.26 -5.23
CA SER A 305 4.67 5.25 -5.02
C SER A 305 3.22 5.77 -5.01
N TRP A 306 2.44 5.40 -6.03
CA TRP A 306 1.00 5.69 -6.20
C TRP A 306 0.13 4.42 -6.37
N SER A 307 0.57 3.27 -5.83
CA SER A 307 -0.04 1.94 -6.01
C SER A 307 -1.53 1.85 -5.66
N ASP A 308 -1.96 2.60 -4.63
CA ASP A 308 -3.22 2.32 -3.94
C ASP A 308 -4.43 3.08 -4.50
N ALA A 309 -4.23 4.02 -5.43
CA ALA A 309 -5.31 4.82 -6.03
C ALA A 309 -5.73 4.28 -7.41
N ASN A 310 -4.79 4.23 -8.36
CA ASN A 310 -5.10 3.87 -9.75
C ASN A 310 -5.46 2.39 -9.94
N ALA A 311 -4.92 1.48 -9.12
CA ALA A 311 -5.32 0.06 -9.15
C ALA A 311 -6.82 -0.11 -8.86
N LYS A 312 -7.40 0.74 -8.00
CA LYS A 312 -8.84 0.72 -7.68
C LYS A 312 -9.69 1.46 -8.70
N LEU A 313 -9.19 2.55 -9.30
CA LEU A 313 -9.90 3.21 -10.41
C LEU A 313 -9.97 2.31 -11.65
N ASN A 314 -8.88 1.60 -11.99
CA ASN A 314 -8.90 0.62 -13.07
C ASN A 314 -9.76 -0.60 -12.72
N ALA A 315 -9.78 -1.07 -11.48
CA ALA A 315 -10.72 -2.10 -11.04
C ALA A 315 -12.19 -1.66 -11.21
N ALA A 316 -12.52 -0.42 -10.85
CA ALA A 316 -13.85 0.13 -11.06
C ALA A 316 -14.22 0.20 -12.56
N ILE A 317 -13.32 0.69 -13.42
CA ILE A 317 -13.58 0.83 -14.88
C ILE A 317 -13.64 -0.53 -15.59
N THR A 318 -12.68 -1.43 -15.36
CA THR A 318 -12.71 -2.78 -15.94
C THR A 318 -13.90 -3.57 -15.40
N GLY A 319 -14.18 -3.47 -14.11
CA GLY A 319 -15.35 -4.08 -13.48
C GLY A 319 -16.68 -3.50 -13.96
N LEU A 320 -16.74 -2.24 -14.40
CA LEU A 320 -17.89 -1.64 -15.09
C LEU A 320 -18.14 -2.30 -16.47
N LEU A 321 -17.05 -2.52 -17.23
CA LEU A 321 -17.11 -3.14 -18.55
C LEU A 321 -17.43 -4.64 -18.48
N GLU A 322 -17.02 -5.32 -17.41
CA GLU A 322 -17.42 -6.70 -17.11
C GLU A 322 -18.89 -6.79 -16.66
N PHE A 323 -19.36 -5.83 -15.86
CA PHE A 323 -20.76 -5.73 -15.38
C PHE A 323 -21.79 -5.58 -16.53
N GLY A 324 -21.35 -5.09 -17.69
CA GLY A 324 -22.15 -5.04 -18.91
C GLY A 324 -22.35 -6.39 -19.64
N LYS A 325 -21.64 -7.45 -19.27
CA LYS A 325 -21.71 -8.75 -19.97
C LYS A 325 -23.03 -9.48 -19.69
N GLY A 326 -23.88 -9.56 -20.71
CA GLY A 326 -25.21 -10.19 -20.63
C GLY A 326 -26.35 -9.20 -20.45
N LEU A 327 -26.07 -7.90 -20.47
CA LEU A 327 -27.10 -6.86 -20.62
C LEU A 327 -27.74 -6.91 -22.01
N ALA A 328 -29.01 -6.49 -22.09
CA ALA A 328 -29.72 -6.33 -23.34
C ALA A 328 -29.16 -5.13 -24.13
N THR A 329 -29.03 -5.28 -25.45
CA THR A 329 -28.58 -4.22 -26.38
C THR A 329 -29.73 -3.53 -27.11
N SER A 330 -30.96 -3.97 -26.88
CA SER A 330 -32.19 -3.46 -27.50
C SER A 330 -33.39 -3.81 -26.63
N PHE A 331 -34.52 -3.14 -26.85
CA PHE A 331 -35.78 -3.45 -26.16
C PHE A 331 -36.32 -4.82 -26.59
N SER A 332 -36.99 -5.51 -25.66
CA SER A 332 -37.76 -6.72 -25.88
C SER A 332 -39.11 -6.59 -25.17
N ALA A 333 -40.15 -7.22 -25.72
CA ALA A 333 -41.50 -7.12 -25.18
C ALA A 333 -41.58 -7.59 -23.72
N LEU A 334 -42.35 -6.87 -22.91
CA LEU A 334 -42.43 -7.10 -21.47
C LEU A 334 -43.14 -8.42 -21.15
N ALA A 335 -42.46 -9.28 -20.38
CA ALA A 335 -43.01 -10.55 -19.95
C ALA A 335 -44.15 -10.36 -18.93
N PRO A 336 -45.23 -11.17 -18.99
CA PRO A 336 -46.30 -11.12 -18.01
C PRO A 336 -45.81 -11.52 -16.61
N LEU A 337 -46.29 -10.82 -15.57
CA LEU A 337 -45.92 -11.12 -14.19
C LEU A 337 -46.68 -12.35 -13.65
N GLU A 338 -45.94 -13.28 -13.05
CA GLU A 338 -46.51 -14.34 -12.23
C GLU A 338 -47.10 -13.77 -10.91
N ARG A 339 -48.15 -14.41 -10.39
CA ARG A 339 -48.73 -14.12 -9.07
C ARG A 339 -48.20 -15.11 -8.02
N PHE A 340 -47.63 -14.59 -6.93
CA PHE A 340 -46.88 -15.36 -5.92
C PHE A 340 -47.64 -15.58 -4.61
N ILE A 341 -48.89 -16.02 -4.72
CA ILE A 341 -49.81 -16.18 -3.58
C ILE A 341 -49.77 -17.58 -2.94
N GLY A 342 -50.13 -17.66 -1.65
CA GLY A 342 -50.49 -18.90 -0.96
C GLY A 342 -49.35 -19.93 -0.86
N ALA A 343 -49.46 -21.04 -1.59
CA ALA A 343 -48.45 -22.11 -1.53
C ALA A 343 -47.08 -21.67 -2.10
N LYS A 344 -47.06 -20.78 -3.10
CA LYS A 344 -45.81 -20.26 -3.69
C LYS A 344 -45.06 -19.38 -2.69
N GLN A 345 -45.78 -18.45 -2.05
CA GLN A 345 -45.31 -17.58 -0.97
C GLN A 345 -44.62 -18.38 0.15
N ARG A 346 -45.30 -19.41 0.68
CA ARG A 346 -44.75 -20.27 1.75
C ARG A 346 -43.46 -21.00 1.32
N LYS A 347 -43.38 -21.46 0.06
CA LYS A 347 -42.18 -22.12 -0.47
C LYS A 347 -41.00 -21.15 -0.59
N LEU A 348 -41.24 -19.89 -0.96
CA LEU A 348 -40.20 -18.85 -1.06
C LEU A 348 -39.64 -18.48 0.32
N LEU A 349 -40.53 -18.17 1.28
CA LEU A 349 -40.14 -17.83 2.66
C LEU A 349 -39.30 -18.95 3.31
N ALA A 350 -39.75 -20.21 3.18
CA ALA A 350 -39.03 -21.37 3.69
C ALA A 350 -37.63 -21.55 3.03
N ALA A 351 -37.49 -21.24 1.74
CA ALA A 351 -36.23 -21.41 1.01
C ALA A 351 -35.12 -20.45 1.46
N VAL A 352 -35.46 -19.27 1.99
CA VAL A 352 -34.50 -18.31 2.58
C VAL A 352 -34.50 -18.30 4.12
N LYS A 353 -35.35 -19.11 4.76
CA LYS A 353 -35.62 -19.11 6.21
C LYS A 353 -36.09 -17.74 6.74
N ALA A 354 -36.99 -17.09 6.01
CA ALA A 354 -37.63 -15.85 6.46
C ALA A 354 -38.95 -16.16 7.20
N ASP A 355 -39.10 -15.66 8.43
CA ASP A 355 -40.23 -16.03 9.31
C ASP A 355 -41.58 -15.49 8.84
N LYS A 356 -41.59 -14.36 8.12
CA LYS A 356 -42.83 -13.64 7.77
C LYS A 356 -42.82 -13.02 6.37
N TYR A 357 -41.76 -12.32 6.00
CA TYR A 357 -41.67 -11.54 4.77
C TYR A 357 -40.32 -11.77 4.07
N LEU A 358 -40.32 -11.78 2.73
CA LEU A 358 -39.14 -12.03 1.92
C LEU A 358 -38.18 -10.82 1.85
N ALA A 359 -38.70 -9.60 2.02
CA ALA A 359 -37.97 -8.34 2.11
C ALA A 359 -38.89 -7.24 2.66
N THR A 360 -38.32 -6.09 3.03
CA THR A 360 -39.09 -4.84 3.18
C THR A 360 -38.95 -3.98 1.92
N LEU A 361 -40.07 -3.70 1.25
CA LEU A 361 -40.16 -2.72 0.17
C LEU A 361 -40.38 -1.34 0.78
N ILE A 362 -39.54 -0.36 0.46
CA ILE A 362 -39.55 0.98 1.06
C ILE A 362 -39.90 1.97 -0.04
N ILE A 363 -41.07 2.60 0.05
CA ILE A 363 -41.53 3.61 -0.90
C ILE A 363 -41.44 4.99 -0.24
N GLY A 364 -40.47 5.81 -0.67
CA GLY A 364 -40.28 7.16 -0.17
C GLY A 364 -41.11 8.17 -0.97
N PHE A 365 -41.89 9.02 -0.30
CA PHE A 365 -42.81 9.94 -0.99
C PHE A 365 -43.09 11.26 -0.25
N ARG A 366 -43.74 12.18 -0.97
CA ARG A 366 -44.32 13.44 -0.46
C ARG A 366 -45.54 13.79 -1.31
N LEU A 367 -46.70 13.95 -0.69
CA LEU A 367 -47.91 14.42 -1.39
C LEU A 367 -48.04 15.94 -1.26
N ARG A 368 -47.97 16.66 -2.39
CA ARG A 368 -48.28 18.10 -2.46
C ARG A 368 -49.77 18.28 -2.81
N PRO A 369 -50.45 19.32 -2.28
CA PRO A 369 -51.79 19.68 -2.75
C PRO A 369 -51.80 19.90 -4.27
N GLY A 370 -52.70 19.20 -4.98
CA GLY A 370 -52.83 19.26 -6.44
C GLY A 370 -51.97 18.27 -7.24
N ASP A 371 -51.15 17.42 -6.59
CA ASP A 371 -50.37 16.38 -7.29
C ASP A 371 -51.13 15.04 -7.39
N GLU A 372 -52.35 15.11 -7.93
CA GLU A 372 -53.29 13.97 -8.05
C GLU A 372 -52.69 12.79 -8.84
N ILE A 373 -51.75 13.07 -9.75
CA ILE A 373 -51.11 12.04 -10.58
C ILE A 373 -50.09 11.25 -9.76
N ARG A 374 -49.26 11.87 -8.92
CA ARG A 374 -48.35 11.12 -8.04
C ARG A 374 -49.12 10.31 -6.99
N GLU A 375 -50.22 10.84 -6.46
CA GLU A 375 -51.09 10.10 -5.53
C GLU A 375 -51.72 8.87 -6.21
N ARG A 376 -52.30 9.06 -7.41
CA ARG A 376 -52.83 7.95 -8.24
C ARG A 376 -51.78 6.90 -8.58
N ASN A 377 -50.56 7.32 -8.93
CA ASN A 377 -49.48 6.39 -9.26
C ASN A 377 -49.03 5.58 -8.03
N LEU A 378 -48.88 6.23 -6.86
CA LEU A 378 -48.57 5.55 -5.59
C LEU A 378 -49.66 4.53 -5.22
N MET A 379 -50.93 4.92 -5.36
CA MET A 379 -52.07 4.02 -5.11
C MET A 379 -52.05 2.81 -6.05
N PHE A 380 -51.78 3.01 -7.34
CA PHE A 380 -51.69 1.89 -8.29
C PHE A 380 -50.47 1.00 -8.04
N VAL A 381 -49.33 1.53 -7.59
CA VAL A 381 -48.17 0.71 -7.17
C VAL A 381 -48.53 -0.16 -5.96
N LEU A 382 -49.32 0.33 -5.01
CA LEU A 382 -49.82 -0.47 -3.90
C LEU A 382 -50.78 -1.59 -4.36
N ASP A 383 -51.76 -1.26 -5.20
CA ASP A 383 -52.69 -2.26 -5.75
C ASP A 383 -51.97 -3.31 -6.62
N TRP A 384 -50.95 -2.90 -7.37
CA TRP A 384 -50.06 -3.79 -8.15
C TRP A 384 -49.30 -4.78 -7.24
N LEU A 385 -48.72 -4.28 -6.15
CA LEU A 385 -47.99 -5.10 -5.17
C LEU A 385 -48.91 -6.08 -4.44
N GLU A 386 -50.10 -5.65 -4.01
CA GLU A 386 -51.12 -6.52 -3.41
C GLU A 386 -51.61 -7.57 -4.42
N TYR A 387 -51.93 -7.16 -5.65
CA TYR A 387 -52.41 -8.08 -6.70
C TYR A 387 -51.39 -9.18 -7.05
N HIS A 388 -50.12 -8.84 -7.24
CA HIS A 388 -49.09 -9.81 -7.62
C HIS A 388 -48.46 -10.58 -6.44
N TYR A 389 -48.33 -9.96 -5.27
CA TYR A 389 -47.49 -10.47 -4.18
C TYR A 389 -48.14 -10.46 -2.78
N SER A 390 -49.45 -10.22 -2.64
CA SER A 390 -50.23 -10.17 -1.38
C SER A 390 -49.54 -10.83 -0.15
N GLY A 391 -48.99 -10.01 0.75
CA GLY A 391 -48.38 -10.45 2.00
C GLY A 391 -47.02 -11.16 1.91
N LEU A 392 -46.38 -11.26 0.74
CA LEU A 392 -45.02 -11.80 0.59
C LEU A 392 -43.95 -10.85 1.15
N PHE A 393 -44.24 -9.55 1.21
CA PHE A 393 -43.32 -8.49 1.62
C PHE A 393 -43.91 -7.62 2.73
N ASP A 394 -43.04 -6.97 3.50
CA ASP A 394 -43.36 -5.80 4.33
C ASP A 394 -43.30 -4.57 3.41
N VAL A 395 -44.35 -3.76 3.32
CA VAL A 395 -44.40 -2.57 2.46
C VAL A 395 -44.42 -1.33 3.35
N LEU A 396 -43.32 -0.61 3.38
CA LEU A 396 -43.08 0.55 4.22
C LEU A 396 -43.18 1.85 3.40
N LEU A 397 -44.28 2.57 3.58
CA LEU A 397 -44.49 3.91 3.03
C LEU A 397 -43.82 4.94 3.93
N VAL A 398 -42.95 5.80 3.39
CA VAL A 398 -42.18 6.79 4.15
C VAL A 398 -42.47 8.19 3.62
N GLU A 399 -43.34 8.91 4.33
CA GLU A 399 -43.77 10.26 3.97
C GLU A 399 -42.84 11.31 4.62
N GLN A 400 -42.38 12.30 3.85
CA GLN A 400 -41.53 13.38 4.38
C GLN A 400 -42.02 14.80 4.10
N ASP A 401 -42.56 15.49 5.10
CA ASP A 401 -43.12 16.86 4.96
C ASP A 401 -43.18 17.61 6.32
N ILE A 402 -43.89 18.73 6.41
CA ILE A 402 -44.20 19.41 7.68
C ILE A 402 -45.34 18.74 8.46
N CYS A 403 -46.27 18.09 7.76
CA CYS A 403 -47.38 17.33 8.32
C CYS A 403 -47.71 16.14 7.40
N SER A 404 -48.19 15.04 7.98
CA SER A 404 -48.67 13.89 7.22
C SER A 404 -50.01 14.22 6.55
N ARG A 405 -50.13 13.87 5.27
CA ARG A 405 -51.35 14.05 4.45
C ARG A 405 -51.92 12.71 3.98
N PHE A 406 -51.06 11.68 3.90
CA PHE A 406 -51.49 10.31 3.62
C PHE A 406 -52.18 9.69 4.85
N ASP A 407 -53.23 8.90 4.62
CA ASP A 407 -53.96 8.20 5.67
C ASP A 407 -54.24 6.75 5.25
N LEU A 408 -53.33 5.85 5.66
CA LEU A 408 -53.42 4.43 5.36
C LEU A 408 -54.71 3.78 5.89
N ALA A 409 -55.36 4.33 6.93
CA ALA A 409 -56.58 3.76 7.50
C ALA A 409 -57.83 4.00 6.63
N LYS A 410 -57.78 4.93 5.66
CA LYS A 410 -58.80 5.07 4.62
C LYS A 410 -58.71 4.01 3.52
N LEU A 411 -57.57 3.30 3.42
CA LEU A 411 -57.28 2.35 2.36
C LEU A 411 -57.54 0.90 2.83
N LYS A 412 -58.09 0.05 1.96
CA LYS A 412 -58.39 -1.36 2.27
C LYS A 412 -57.16 -2.27 2.10
N MET A 413 -56.01 -1.85 2.61
CA MET A 413 -54.72 -2.53 2.48
C MET A 413 -54.53 -3.62 3.55
N GLY A 414 -53.76 -4.66 3.22
CA GLY A 414 -53.39 -5.69 4.19
C GLY A 414 -52.45 -5.17 5.29
N LYS A 415 -52.43 -5.84 6.46
CA LYS A 415 -51.53 -5.55 7.62
C LYS A 415 -50.01 -5.70 7.35
N HIS A 416 -49.64 -5.89 6.09
CA HIS A 416 -48.26 -5.91 5.62
C HIS A 416 -47.83 -4.58 4.98
N VAL A 417 -48.79 -3.69 4.68
CA VAL A 417 -48.53 -2.28 4.38
C VAL A 417 -48.47 -1.49 5.70
N ARG A 418 -47.47 -0.61 5.83
CA ARG A 418 -47.21 0.27 6.97
C ARG A 418 -46.85 1.66 6.46
N HIS A 419 -47.07 2.68 7.28
CA HIS A 419 -46.80 4.08 6.94
C HIS A 419 -46.10 4.78 8.12
N GLU A 420 -44.99 5.44 7.82
CA GLU A 420 -44.18 6.20 8.77
C GLU A 420 -44.01 7.63 8.26
N PHE A 421 -44.12 8.62 9.15
CA PHE A 421 -43.98 10.04 8.82
C PHE A 421 -42.72 10.64 9.44
N ILE A 422 -41.87 11.27 8.61
CA ILE A 422 -40.61 11.90 9.03
C ILE A 422 -40.60 13.39 8.69
N TYR A 423 -40.28 14.23 9.68
CA TYR A 423 -40.42 15.68 9.55
C TYR A 423 -39.32 16.29 8.66
N ASN A 424 -39.71 16.87 7.52
CA ASN A 424 -38.84 17.63 6.62
C ASN A 424 -39.57 18.89 6.08
N PRO A 425 -39.23 20.10 6.58
CA PRO A 425 -39.80 21.38 6.13
C PRO A 425 -39.07 21.98 4.90
N GLY A 426 -38.02 21.33 4.39
CA GLY A 426 -37.26 21.77 3.22
C GLY A 426 -37.65 21.00 1.95
N GLU A 427 -36.79 21.09 0.93
CA GLU A 427 -36.90 20.26 -0.28
C GLU A 427 -36.88 18.76 0.05
N TYR A 428 -37.52 17.97 -0.81
CA TYR A 428 -37.56 16.52 -0.72
C TYR A 428 -36.14 15.93 -0.73
N ASN A 429 -35.84 15.03 0.20
CA ASN A 429 -34.52 14.43 0.37
C ASN A 429 -34.64 12.90 0.28
N ARG A 430 -34.58 12.38 -0.95
CA ARG A 430 -34.77 10.96 -1.29
C ARG A 430 -33.81 10.07 -0.47
N GLY A 431 -32.52 10.42 -0.48
CA GLY A 431 -31.49 9.65 0.20
C GLY A 431 -31.59 9.65 1.72
N TRP A 432 -31.89 10.79 2.37
CA TRP A 432 -32.12 10.83 3.82
C TRP A 432 -33.34 10.00 4.23
N GLY A 433 -34.47 10.11 3.51
CA GLY A 433 -35.68 9.35 3.82
C GLY A 433 -35.44 7.84 3.76
N TYR A 434 -34.75 7.38 2.72
CA TYR A 434 -34.32 5.98 2.59
C TYR A 434 -33.30 5.55 3.66
N ASN A 435 -32.28 6.37 3.96
CA ASN A 435 -31.32 6.09 5.02
C ASN A 435 -31.99 5.94 6.40
N VAL A 436 -32.95 6.82 6.71
CA VAL A 436 -33.77 6.76 7.92
C VAL A 436 -34.62 5.49 7.96
N ALA A 437 -35.28 5.14 6.85
CA ALA A 437 -36.12 3.95 6.77
C ALA A 437 -35.35 2.66 7.05
N VAL A 438 -34.24 2.44 6.34
CA VAL A 438 -33.40 1.23 6.51
C VAL A 438 -32.80 1.15 7.91
N GLN A 439 -32.38 2.30 8.49
CA GLN A 439 -31.77 2.36 9.81
C GLN A 439 -32.77 2.09 10.95
N HIS A 440 -33.96 2.70 10.92
CA HIS A 440 -34.87 2.76 12.07
C HIS A 440 -36.14 1.91 11.94
N PHE A 441 -36.63 1.64 10.72
CA PHE A 441 -37.95 1.02 10.51
C PHE A 441 -37.90 -0.37 9.84
N CYS A 442 -36.69 -0.84 9.51
CA CYS A 442 -36.43 -2.13 8.84
C CYS A 442 -35.54 -3.08 9.66
N ALA A 443 -35.51 -2.96 11.00
CA ALA A 443 -34.57 -3.69 11.87
C ALA A 443 -34.58 -5.22 11.66
N GLU A 444 -35.76 -5.82 11.52
CA GLU A 444 -35.96 -7.27 11.32
C GLU A 444 -35.68 -7.73 9.87
N SER A 445 -35.32 -6.82 8.97
CA SER A 445 -35.34 -7.06 7.52
C SER A 445 -33.94 -7.20 6.94
N LYS A 446 -33.54 -8.45 6.63
CA LYS A 446 -32.22 -8.74 6.04
C LYS A 446 -32.02 -8.09 4.67
N ILE A 447 -33.06 -8.09 3.82
CA ILE A 447 -33.05 -7.50 2.49
C ILE A 447 -34.10 -6.39 2.42
N VAL A 448 -33.69 -5.23 1.92
CA VAL A 448 -34.56 -4.08 1.66
C VAL A 448 -34.61 -3.81 0.16
N ALA A 449 -35.74 -3.31 -0.33
CA ALA A 449 -35.87 -2.81 -1.70
C ALA A 449 -36.39 -1.37 -1.66
N LEU A 450 -35.58 -0.41 -2.06
CA LEU A 450 -35.91 1.02 -2.06
C LEU A 450 -36.54 1.35 -3.42
N MET A 451 -37.75 1.90 -3.43
CA MET A 451 -38.64 1.97 -4.60
C MET A 451 -39.29 3.35 -4.77
N ASP A 452 -39.25 3.91 -5.98
CA ASP A 452 -39.98 5.13 -6.32
C ASP A 452 -41.48 4.88 -6.54
N THR A 453 -42.29 5.93 -6.40
CA THR A 453 -43.77 5.91 -6.33
C THR A 453 -44.50 5.48 -7.60
N ASP A 454 -43.78 5.30 -8.71
CA ASP A 454 -44.33 5.10 -10.06
C ASP A 454 -43.59 4.05 -10.89
N VAL A 455 -42.63 3.31 -10.31
CA VAL A 455 -41.93 2.22 -11.01
C VAL A 455 -42.58 0.88 -10.67
N LEU A 456 -43.22 0.26 -11.66
CA LEU A 456 -43.81 -1.08 -11.55
C LEU A 456 -42.73 -2.16 -11.53
N THR A 457 -42.94 -3.19 -10.72
CA THR A 457 -42.09 -4.38 -10.68
C THR A 457 -42.23 -5.23 -11.95
N GLY A 458 -41.19 -5.99 -12.30
CA GLY A 458 -41.18 -6.92 -13.42
C GLY A 458 -41.22 -8.39 -13.01
N ALA A 459 -41.35 -9.28 -13.99
CA ALA A 459 -41.51 -10.72 -13.77
C ALA A 459 -40.35 -11.40 -13.02
N ASN A 460 -39.14 -10.84 -13.04
CA ASN A 460 -37.98 -11.34 -12.31
C ASN A 460 -37.90 -10.87 -10.84
N PHE A 461 -38.71 -9.89 -10.39
CA PHE A 461 -38.49 -9.17 -9.13
C PHE A 461 -38.27 -10.08 -7.91
N VAL A 462 -39.11 -11.10 -7.73
CA VAL A 462 -38.99 -12.09 -6.65
C VAL A 462 -37.69 -12.89 -6.74
N ARG A 463 -37.22 -13.21 -7.95
CA ARG A 463 -35.95 -13.93 -8.15
C ARG A 463 -34.75 -13.07 -7.77
N GLU A 464 -34.77 -11.77 -8.07
CA GLU A 464 -33.69 -10.86 -7.73
C GLU A 464 -33.54 -10.70 -6.20
N ILE A 465 -34.66 -10.65 -5.46
CA ILE A 465 -34.65 -10.62 -3.99
C ILE A 465 -34.13 -11.96 -3.42
N MET A 466 -34.54 -13.10 -3.99
CA MET A 466 -34.01 -14.42 -3.63
C MET A 466 -32.49 -14.54 -3.86
N ASP A 467 -31.97 -13.98 -4.96
CA ASP A 467 -30.54 -13.95 -5.26
C ASP A 467 -29.77 -12.94 -4.39
N CYS A 468 -30.41 -11.86 -3.94
CA CYS A 468 -29.86 -10.95 -2.93
C CYS A 468 -29.77 -11.63 -1.54
N HIS A 469 -30.70 -12.53 -1.20
CA HIS A 469 -30.58 -13.36 0.01
C HIS A 469 -29.36 -14.30 0.02
N ALA A 470 -28.86 -14.72 -1.15
CA ALA A 470 -27.87 -15.78 -1.28
C ALA A 470 -26.50 -15.32 -1.80
N LYS A 471 -26.45 -14.42 -2.79
CA LYS A 471 -25.24 -14.09 -3.56
C LYS A 471 -24.90 -12.60 -3.64
N TYR A 472 -25.88 -11.71 -3.74
CA TYR A 472 -25.64 -10.30 -4.05
C TYR A 472 -25.95 -9.38 -2.87
N ASP A 473 -25.16 -8.31 -2.71
CA ASP A 473 -25.37 -7.30 -1.68
C ASP A 473 -26.09 -6.04 -2.20
N ALA A 474 -26.06 -5.80 -3.51
CA ALA A 474 -26.81 -4.75 -4.19
C ALA A 474 -27.27 -5.23 -5.57
N VAL A 475 -28.55 -5.06 -5.89
CA VAL A 475 -29.17 -5.52 -7.14
C VAL A 475 -30.11 -4.46 -7.68
N SER A 476 -29.85 -3.95 -8.89
CA SER A 476 -30.91 -3.33 -9.68
C SER A 476 -31.72 -4.44 -10.36
N PRO A 477 -33.04 -4.55 -10.09
CA PRO A 477 -33.86 -5.61 -10.66
C PRO A 477 -34.24 -5.36 -12.13
N TYR A 478 -33.79 -4.25 -12.71
CA TYR A 478 -33.95 -3.89 -14.12
C TYR A 478 -32.68 -3.24 -14.65
N GLN A 479 -32.51 -3.24 -15.97
CA GLN A 479 -31.47 -2.52 -16.69
C GLN A 479 -32.00 -1.16 -17.18
N ASN A 480 -33.21 -1.15 -17.72
CA ASN A 480 -33.82 -0.01 -18.38
C ASN A 480 -35.24 0.25 -17.86
N ILE A 481 -35.72 1.48 -18.07
CA ILE A 481 -37.10 1.88 -17.78
C ILE A 481 -37.80 2.36 -19.05
N TYR A 482 -38.99 1.83 -19.32
CA TYR A 482 -39.96 2.31 -20.30
C TYR A 482 -40.84 3.40 -19.66
N TYR A 483 -40.79 4.62 -20.19
CA TYR A 483 -41.56 5.76 -19.68
C TYR A 483 -42.86 5.94 -20.48
N THR A 484 -43.99 5.57 -19.87
CA THR A 484 -45.30 5.56 -20.54
C THR A 484 -45.80 6.96 -20.91
N SER A 485 -46.73 7.03 -21.87
CA SER A 485 -47.65 8.16 -22.00
C SER A 485 -48.77 8.06 -20.95
N GLU A 486 -49.57 9.11 -20.84
CA GLU A 486 -50.79 9.11 -20.04
C GLU A 486 -51.81 8.08 -20.52
N ALA A 487 -51.98 7.90 -21.84
CA ALA A 487 -52.88 6.90 -22.41
C ALA A 487 -52.43 5.46 -22.11
N GLU A 488 -51.13 5.17 -22.24
CA GLU A 488 -50.55 3.89 -21.83
C GLU A 488 -50.71 3.66 -20.31
N ALA A 489 -50.48 4.68 -19.48
CA ALA A 489 -50.67 4.57 -18.03
C ALA A 489 -52.12 4.23 -17.65
N SER A 490 -53.10 4.95 -18.21
CA SER A 490 -54.53 4.67 -18.00
C SER A 490 -54.91 3.26 -18.42
N HIS A 491 -54.39 2.77 -19.56
CA HIS A 491 -54.67 1.40 -20.00
C HIS A 491 -54.03 0.33 -19.10
N ILE A 492 -52.87 0.61 -18.48
CA ILE A 492 -52.30 -0.25 -17.43
C ILE A 492 -53.19 -0.25 -16.18
N TYR A 493 -53.76 0.90 -15.78
CA TYR A 493 -54.66 1.00 -14.62
C TYR A 493 -55.95 0.18 -14.80
N GLU A 494 -56.46 0.09 -16.03
CA GLU A 494 -57.64 -0.72 -16.37
C GLU A 494 -57.33 -2.22 -16.47
N THR A 495 -56.15 -2.61 -16.96
CA THR A 495 -55.88 -4.00 -17.40
C THR A 495 -54.85 -4.78 -16.60
N TYR A 496 -53.98 -4.10 -15.84
CA TYR A 496 -52.76 -4.67 -15.24
C TYR A 496 -51.81 -5.33 -16.27
N GLY A 497 -52.01 -5.09 -17.56
CA GLY A 497 -51.26 -5.74 -18.65
C GLY A 497 -50.16 -4.86 -19.22
N LEU A 498 -48.92 -5.36 -19.27
CA LEU A 498 -47.76 -4.63 -19.82
C LEU A 498 -47.44 -4.97 -21.29
N GLY A 499 -48.04 -6.04 -21.84
CA GLY A 499 -47.68 -6.59 -23.16
C GLY A 499 -47.99 -5.70 -24.37
N HIS A 500 -48.74 -4.60 -24.18
CA HIS A 500 -49.01 -3.62 -25.23
C HIS A 500 -47.88 -2.58 -25.39
N LEU A 501 -46.98 -2.47 -24.41
CA LEU A 501 -45.88 -1.51 -24.39
C LEU A 501 -44.76 -1.98 -25.33
N THR A 502 -44.70 -1.39 -26.53
CA THR A 502 -43.86 -1.85 -27.65
C THR A 502 -42.98 -0.74 -28.26
N ASP A 503 -43.18 0.52 -27.87
CA ASP A 503 -42.42 1.66 -28.39
C ASP A 503 -41.05 1.79 -27.71
N ALA A 504 -39.99 1.30 -28.37
CA ALA A 504 -38.62 1.37 -27.88
C ALA A 504 -38.13 2.81 -27.60
N ALA A 505 -38.70 3.84 -28.24
CA ALA A 505 -38.35 5.24 -27.97
C ALA A 505 -38.89 5.76 -26.62
N ARG A 506 -39.63 4.93 -25.87
CA ARG A 506 -40.00 5.21 -24.48
C ARG A 506 -38.90 4.91 -23.47
N ILE A 507 -37.86 4.16 -23.87
CA ILE A 507 -36.65 3.99 -23.05
C ILE A 507 -35.75 5.20 -23.28
N LYS A 508 -35.43 5.94 -22.21
CA LYS A 508 -34.87 7.31 -22.31
C LYS A 508 -33.65 7.60 -21.44
N ASN A 509 -33.54 6.94 -20.29
CA ASN A 509 -32.46 7.19 -19.33
C ASN A 509 -31.40 6.06 -19.41
N PRO A 510 -30.10 6.39 -19.26
CA PRO A 510 -29.03 5.41 -19.21
C PRO A 510 -29.11 4.51 -17.96
N VAL A 511 -28.44 3.38 -18.05
CA VAL A 511 -28.47 2.26 -17.10
C VAL A 511 -27.73 2.62 -15.80
N THR A 512 -28.36 2.44 -14.64
CA THR A 512 -27.85 2.79 -13.29
C THR A 512 -28.12 1.63 -12.31
N VAL A 513 -27.38 1.51 -11.21
CA VAL A 513 -27.65 0.46 -10.19
C VAL A 513 -28.58 0.98 -9.09
N ALA A 514 -28.31 2.15 -8.54
CA ALA A 514 -29.05 2.75 -7.44
C ALA A 514 -30.22 3.65 -7.91
N GLY A 515 -30.93 3.21 -8.96
CA GLY A 515 -31.98 3.96 -9.64
C GLY A 515 -33.32 4.01 -8.90
N GLY A 516 -34.42 3.96 -9.67
CA GLY A 516 -35.79 4.00 -9.15
C GLY A 516 -36.25 2.74 -8.42
N ILE A 517 -35.54 1.61 -8.58
CA ILE A 517 -35.57 0.49 -7.64
C ILE A 517 -34.14 0.01 -7.38
N LEU A 518 -33.78 -0.11 -6.10
CA LEU A 518 -32.55 -0.77 -5.64
C LEU A 518 -32.91 -1.83 -4.59
N ILE A 519 -32.57 -3.09 -4.82
CA ILE A 519 -32.61 -4.14 -3.79
C ILE A 519 -31.22 -4.20 -3.14
N ALA A 520 -31.14 -4.28 -1.81
CA ALA A 520 -29.87 -4.34 -1.09
C ALA A 520 -29.93 -5.21 0.16
N ASN A 521 -28.78 -5.81 0.49
CA ASN A 521 -28.51 -6.34 1.81
C ASN A 521 -28.46 -5.18 2.82
N ARG A 522 -29.34 -5.21 3.82
CA ARG A 522 -29.54 -4.12 4.78
C ARG A 522 -28.24 -3.72 5.49
N ASP A 523 -27.50 -4.70 6.00
CA ASP A 523 -26.33 -4.41 6.84
C ASP A 523 -25.18 -3.85 6.00
N VAL A 524 -25.07 -4.26 4.73
CA VAL A 524 -24.13 -3.68 3.76
C VAL A 524 -24.52 -2.24 3.40
N TYR A 525 -25.80 -1.97 3.14
CA TYR A 525 -26.30 -0.61 2.90
C TYR A 525 -25.98 0.33 4.08
N LEU A 526 -26.20 -0.13 5.32
CA LEU A 526 -25.87 0.61 6.54
C LEU A 526 -24.36 0.75 6.78
N ALA A 527 -23.55 -0.22 6.37
CA ALA A 527 -22.08 -0.12 6.42
C ALA A 527 -21.56 0.96 5.44
N LEU A 528 -22.07 0.99 4.21
CA LEU A 528 -21.71 1.97 3.17
C LEU A 528 -22.23 3.40 3.43
N LYS A 529 -23.08 3.58 4.44
CA LYS A 529 -23.79 4.84 4.75
C LYS A 529 -24.73 5.30 3.63
N GLY A 530 -25.28 4.33 2.88
CA GLY A 530 -26.39 4.50 1.95
C GLY A 530 -26.26 5.64 0.92
N PHE A 531 -27.41 6.07 0.42
CA PHE A 531 -27.55 7.23 -0.46
C PHE A 531 -26.95 8.50 0.13
N GLU A 532 -26.54 9.42 -0.74
CA GLU A 532 -26.25 10.79 -0.30
C GLU A 532 -27.52 11.51 0.17
N GLN A 533 -27.40 12.26 1.27
CA GLN A 533 -28.54 12.93 1.91
C GLN A 533 -28.82 14.29 1.23
N TYR A 534 -28.84 14.31 -0.10
CA TYR A 534 -28.98 15.53 -0.89
C TYR A 534 -30.31 16.24 -0.58
N VAL A 535 -30.22 17.52 -0.22
CA VAL A 535 -31.37 18.38 0.03
C VAL A 535 -31.84 18.94 -1.32
N GLY A 536 -32.73 18.20 -1.98
CA GLY A 536 -33.14 18.37 -3.37
C GLY A 536 -33.10 17.05 -4.15
N TYR A 537 -33.55 17.05 -5.40
CA TYR A 537 -33.68 15.81 -6.19
C TYR A 537 -32.50 15.52 -7.15
N GLY A 538 -31.97 14.30 -7.08
CA GLY A 538 -31.06 13.70 -8.07
C GLY A 538 -29.60 13.64 -7.66
N CYS A 539 -28.81 12.84 -8.39
CA CYS A 539 -27.40 12.54 -8.15
C CYS A 539 -27.09 11.66 -6.92
N GLU A 540 -28.05 11.36 -6.06
CA GLU A 540 -27.86 10.38 -4.97
C GLU A 540 -27.65 8.96 -5.50
N ASP A 541 -28.32 8.63 -6.61
CA ASP A 541 -28.13 7.41 -7.41
C ASP A 541 -26.67 7.26 -7.85
N ARG A 542 -26.14 8.27 -8.54
CA ARG A 542 -24.76 8.30 -9.04
C ARG A 542 -23.75 8.23 -7.89
N ALA A 543 -24.01 8.91 -6.77
CA ALA A 543 -23.12 8.88 -5.61
C ALA A 543 -23.10 7.49 -4.92
N LEU A 544 -24.25 6.81 -4.83
CA LEU A 544 -24.31 5.46 -4.27
C LEU A 544 -23.66 4.43 -5.21
N ASP A 545 -23.87 4.51 -6.52
CA ASP A 545 -23.17 3.67 -7.50
C ASP A 545 -21.64 3.74 -7.35
N VAL A 546 -21.06 4.94 -7.32
CA VAL A 546 -19.60 5.10 -7.10
C VAL A 546 -19.17 4.51 -5.75
N THR A 547 -20.00 4.63 -4.72
CA THR A 547 -19.73 4.06 -3.40
C THR A 547 -19.80 2.53 -3.41
N LEU A 548 -20.73 1.92 -4.15
CA LEU A 548 -20.86 0.49 -4.33
C LEU A 548 -19.62 -0.08 -5.04
N PHE A 549 -19.25 0.45 -6.22
CA PHE A 549 -18.08 -0.02 -6.97
C PHE A 549 -16.75 0.18 -6.24
N ASN A 550 -16.62 1.22 -5.39
CA ASN A 550 -15.40 1.45 -4.61
C ASN A 550 -15.25 0.54 -3.38
N HIS A 551 -16.33 -0.13 -2.91
CA HIS A 551 -16.35 -0.81 -1.62
C HIS A 551 -16.93 -2.22 -1.61
N LEU A 552 -17.57 -2.68 -2.70
CA LEU A 552 -18.04 -4.06 -2.86
C LEU A 552 -17.31 -4.77 -4.01
N PRO A 553 -17.07 -6.10 -3.92
CA PRO A 553 -16.69 -6.90 -5.07
C PRO A 553 -17.76 -6.80 -6.16
N HIS A 554 -17.35 -6.64 -7.42
CA HIS A 554 -18.30 -6.40 -8.53
C HIS A 554 -19.23 -7.61 -8.80
N ASP A 555 -18.83 -8.83 -8.43
CA ASP A 555 -19.65 -10.05 -8.51
C ASP A 555 -20.72 -10.15 -7.40
N ARG A 556 -20.63 -9.28 -6.38
CA ARG A 556 -21.64 -9.07 -5.33
C ARG A 556 -22.63 -7.95 -5.70
N ILE A 557 -22.39 -7.21 -6.77
CA ILE A 557 -23.33 -6.26 -7.37
C ILE A 557 -24.04 -6.97 -8.53
N ARG A 558 -25.32 -6.65 -8.79
CA ARG A 558 -26.05 -7.15 -9.96
C ARG A 558 -26.94 -6.10 -10.61
N LEU A 559 -27.13 -6.29 -11.91
CA LEU A 559 -28.00 -5.55 -12.78
C LEU A 559 -28.72 -6.57 -13.66
N ALA A 560 -30.05 -6.67 -13.54
CA ALA A 560 -30.81 -7.67 -14.28
C ALA A 560 -31.16 -7.17 -15.69
N PRO A 561 -30.99 -7.98 -16.76
CA PRO A 561 -31.20 -7.57 -18.15
C PRO A 561 -32.69 -7.54 -18.54
N VAL A 562 -33.47 -6.74 -17.82
CA VAL A 562 -34.94 -6.64 -17.93
C VAL A 562 -35.33 -5.17 -17.98
N THR A 563 -36.36 -4.81 -18.76
CA THR A 563 -36.93 -3.45 -18.74
C THR A 563 -38.11 -3.38 -17.78
N TYR A 564 -38.15 -2.39 -16.90
CA TYR A 564 -39.29 -2.11 -16.01
C TYR A 564 -40.11 -0.92 -16.55
N VAL A 565 -41.29 -0.69 -15.99
CA VAL A 565 -42.22 0.35 -16.46
C VAL A 565 -42.32 1.47 -15.43
N HIS A 566 -42.22 2.71 -15.89
CA HIS A 566 -42.45 3.90 -15.08
C HIS A 566 -43.69 4.62 -15.61
N LEU A 567 -44.67 4.77 -14.71
CA LEU A 567 -45.96 5.38 -14.98
C LEU A 567 -45.81 6.85 -15.36
N TYR A 568 -46.79 7.37 -16.09
CA TYR A 568 -46.79 8.76 -16.52
C TYR A 568 -47.00 9.72 -15.34
N HIS A 569 -46.17 10.77 -15.28
CA HIS A 569 -46.45 11.99 -14.53
C HIS A 569 -45.82 13.21 -15.25
N PRO A 570 -46.35 14.43 -15.05
CA PRO A 570 -45.74 15.65 -15.59
C PRO A 570 -44.39 15.95 -14.90
N ARG A 571 -43.46 16.60 -15.61
CA ARG A 571 -42.12 16.91 -15.07
C ARG A 571 -42.19 17.96 -13.95
N ASP A 572 -41.86 17.57 -12.71
CA ASP A 572 -41.58 18.51 -11.62
C ASP A 572 -40.30 19.31 -11.94
N SER A 573 -40.46 20.62 -12.14
CA SER A 573 -39.38 21.59 -12.35
C SER A 573 -38.94 22.29 -11.05
N GLU A 574 -39.75 22.26 -9.99
CA GLU A 574 -39.46 22.92 -8.72
C GLU A 574 -38.50 22.11 -7.86
N GLY A 575 -38.64 20.77 -7.83
CA GLY A 575 -37.82 19.85 -7.03
C GLY A 575 -36.33 19.79 -7.37
N ARG A 576 -35.85 20.66 -8.27
CA ARG A 576 -34.47 20.76 -8.75
C ARG A 576 -33.79 22.10 -8.42
N SER A 577 -34.35 22.92 -7.53
CA SER A 577 -33.84 24.28 -7.29
C SER A 577 -32.34 24.32 -6.91
N ARG A 578 -31.90 23.38 -6.07
CA ARG A 578 -30.49 23.23 -5.62
C ARG A 578 -29.63 22.30 -6.47
N PHE A 579 -30.13 21.83 -7.63
CA PHE A 579 -29.42 20.84 -8.46
C PHE A 579 -27.99 21.25 -8.84
N LYS A 580 -27.71 22.56 -8.99
CA LYS A 580 -26.35 23.06 -9.26
C LYS A 580 -25.37 22.79 -8.12
N GLU A 581 -25.78 22.95 -6.87
CA GLU A 581 -24.94 22.68 -5.69
C GLU A 581 -24.72 21.16 -5.53
N ILE A 582 -25.79 20.38 -5.71
CA ILE A 582 -25.78 18.92 -5.64
C ILE A 582 -24.83 18.33 -6.69
N TYR A 583 -24.94 18.78 -7.94
CA TYR A 583 -24.07 18.34 -9.03
C TYR A 583 -22.62 18.78 -8.83
N ALA A 584 -22.37 20.00 -8.32
CA ALA A 584 -21.02 20.43 -7.96
C ALA A 584 -20.39 19.51 -6.88
N HIS A 585 -21.15 19.16 -5.84
CA HIS A 585 -20.70 18.23 -4.81
C HIS A 585 -20.42 16.82 -5.36
N LEU A 586 -21.27 16.30 -6.25
CA LEU A 586 -21.05 15.03 -6.94
C LEU A 586 -19.73 15.04 -7.73
N VAL A 587 -19.52 16.06 -8.57
CA VAL A 587 -18.32 16.17 -9.41
C VAL A 587 -17.05 16.30 -8.56
N GLU A 588 -17.07 17.13 -7.52
CA GLU A 588 -15.93 17.34 -6.61
C GLU A 588 -15.60 16.09 -5.77
N ASN A 589 -16.61 15.43 -5.21
CA ASN A 589 -16.39 14.42 -4.17
C ASN A 589 -16.50 12.98 -4.63
N TYR A 590 -17.09 12.72 -5.81
CA TYR A 590 -17.21 11.40 -6.42
C TYR A 590 -16.58 11.30 -7.83
N GLY A 591 -16.31 12.42 -8.51
CA GLY A 591 -15.74 12.44 -9.87
C GLY A 591 -16.71 12.03 -10.99
N CYS A 592 -17.94 11.69 -10.62
CA CYS A 592 -19.01 11.35 -11.56
C CYS A 592 -19.54 12.63 -12.25
N LYS A 593 -19.76 12.56 -13.57
CA LYS A 593 -20.21 13.66 -14.43
C LYS A 593 -21.37 13.20 -15.31
N TYR A 594 -22.23 14.13 -15.70
CA TYR A 594 -23.22 13.88 -16.73
C TYR A 594 -22.56 13.95 -18.11
N GLU A 595 -22.74 12.91 -18.92
CA GLU A 595 -22.29 12.83 -20.31
C GLU A 595 -23.53 12.86 -21.22
N PRO A 596 -23.74 13.92 -22.03
CA PRO A 596 -24.92 14.06 -22.89
C PRO A 596 -25.03 13.02 -24.02
N SER A 597 -23.95 12.33 -24.39
CA SER A 597 -23.93 11.34 -25.49
C SER A 597 -24.25 9.89 -25.07
N LEU A 598 -24.66 9.65 -23.82
CA LEU A 598 -25.07 8.31 -23.37
C LEU A 598 -26.46 7.95 -23.88
N GLU A 599 -26.54 6.88 -24.67
CA GLU A 599 -27.80 6.26 -25.09
C GLU A 599 -28.48 5.50 -23.93
N PRO A 600 -29.79 5.18 -24.00
CA PRO A 600 -30.48 4.57 -22.87
C PRO A 600 -29.92 3.21 -22.44
N PHE A 601 -29.33 2.44 -23.35
CA PHE A 601 -28.68 1.15 -23.04
C PHE A 601 -27.22 1.28 -22.56
N ASP A 602 -26.64 2.48 -22.59
CA ASP A 602 -25.31 2.73 -22.01
C ASP A 602 -25.34 2.82 -20.49
N PHE A 603 -24.26 2.37 -19.85
CA PHE A 603 -24.10 2.53 -18.42
C PHE A 603 -23.80 4.00 -18.05
N ILE A 604 -24.53 4.53 -17.07
CA ILE A 604 -24.60 5.96 -16.70
C ILE A 604 -23.26 6.59 -16.30
N HIS A 605 -22.26 5.75 -16.02
CA HIS A 605 -20.89 6.09 -15.62
C HIS A 605 -19.82 5.81 -16.70
N LYS A 606 -20.20 5.34 -17.89
CA LYS A 606 -19.31 4.93 -19.00
C LYS A 606 -18.22 5.94 -19.39
N ALA A 607 -18.47 7.23 -19.16
CA ALA A 607 -17.54 8.34 -19.44
C ALA A 607 -17.03 9.08 -18.17
N CYS A 608 -17.20 8.51 -16.98
CA CYS A 608 -16.82 9.14 -15.72
C CYS A 608 -15.41 8.79 -15.26
N SER A 609 -14.75 9.74 -14.58
CA SER A 609 -13.43 9.53 -13.95
C SER A 609 -13.60 9.58 -12.43
N HIS A 610 -14.01 8.46 -11.84
CA HIS A 610 -14.36 8.39 -10.42
C HIS A 610 -13.16 8.62 -9.49
N VAL A 611 -13.45 9.09 -8.28
CA VAL A 611 -12.47 9.13 -7.19
C VAL A 611 -12.19 7.73 -6.65
N GLY A 612 -10.96 7.49 -6.21
CA GLY A 612 -10.59 6.19 -5.62
C GLY A 612 -11.24 5.94 -4.24
N PRO A 613 -11.33 4.67 -3.79
CA PRO A 613 -11.94 4.25 -2.53
C PRO A 613 -11.50 4.98 -1.26
N GLN A 614 -10.29 5.57 -1.24
CA GLN A 614 -9.81 6.39 -0.12
C GLN A 614 -10.67 7.67 0.05
N LYS A 615 -11.12 8.27 -1.05
CA LYS A 615 -11.96 9.47 -1.06
C LYS A 615 -13.42 9.14 -0.73
N THR A 616 -14.00 8.06 -1.27
CA THR A 616 -15.34 7.63 -0.84
C THR A 616 -15.34 7.15 0.62
N LEU A 617 -14.27 6.51 1.11
CA LEU A 617 -14.12 6.21 2.55
C LEU A 617 -14.01 7.50 3.40
N GLN A 618 -13.37 8.56 2.88
CA GLN A 618 -13.38 9.88 3.53
C GLN A 618 -14.82 10.44 3.61
N MET A 619 -15.63 10.29 2.55
CA MET A 619 -17.04 10.72 2.54
C MET A 619 -17.92 9.85 3.44
N MET A 620 -17.70 8.53 3.49
CA MET A 620 -18.37 7.66 4.47
C MET A 620 -18.06 8.08 5.91
N ARG A 621 -16.79 8.42 6.20
CA ARG A 621 -16.37 8.89 7.53
C ARG A 621 -16.94 10.27 7.89
N SER A 622 -17.00 11.22 6.96
CA SER A 622 -17.57 12.55 7.23
C SER A 622 -19.10 12.52 7.40
N ARG A 623 -19.78 11.62 6.70
CA ARG A 623 -21.25 11.43 6.80
C ARG A 623 -21.68 10.61 8.01
N ALA A 624 -20.82 9.75 8.55
CA ALA A 624 -21.16 8.84 9.65
C ALA A 624 -21.74 9.51 10.91
N ASP A 625 -21.38 10.78 11.18
CA ASP A 625 -21.90 11.55 12.33
C ASP A 625 -23.33 12.08 12.15
N GLY A 626 -23.83 12.16 10.91
CA GLY A 626 -25.17 12.66 10.56
C GLY A 626 -26.00 11.71 9.69
N PHE A 627 -25.52 10.49 9.48
CA PHE A 627 -26.19 9.45 8.71
C PHE A 627 -27.50 9.03 9.39
N ALA A 628 -28.61 9.04 8.64
CA ALA A 628 -29.92 8.63 9.11
C ALA A 628 -30.43 9.35 10.39
N ASP A 629 -30.01 10.61 10.63
CA ASP A 629 -30.50 11.40 11.76
C ASP A 629 -32.00 11.72 11.58
N LEU A 630 -32.87 11.03 12.33
CA LEU A 630 -34.32 11.28 12.40
C LEU A 630 -34.66 12.73 12.79
N ASN A 631 -33.71 13.46 13.39
CA ASN A 631 -33.87 14.85 13.80
C ASN A 631 -33.08 15.84 12.93
N LEU A 632 -32.58 15.42 11.76
CA LEU A 632 -31.75 16.23 10.86
C LEU A 632 -32.33 17.62 10.60
N TYR A 633 -33.65 17.67 10.37
CA TYR A 633 -34.40 18.91 10.14
C TYR A 633 -34.96 19.54 11.43
N ARG A 634 -35.42 18.74 12.40
CA ARG A 634 -35.98 19.25 13.68
C ARG A 634 -35.01 20.14 14.47
N ARG A 635 -33.69 20.00 14.26
CA ARG A 635 -32.65 20.82 14.87
C ARG A 635 -32.58 22.28 14.36
N GLY A 636 -33.38 22.68 13.36
CA GLY A 636 -33.56 24.09 12.93
C GLY A 636 -32.34 24.81 12.34
N LYS A 637 -31.18 24.15 12.18
CA LYS A 637 -30.00 24.76 11.54
C LYS A 637 -29.98 24.49 10.03
N PRO A 638 -29.56 25.47 9.19
CA PRO A 638 -29.37 25.27 7.75
C PRO A 638 -28.50 24.06 7.40
N LEU A 639 -28.74 23.46 6.23
CA LEU A 639 -28.04 22.28 5.74
C LEU A 639 -27.30 22.58 4.43
N PRO A 640 -26.04 22.13 4.27
CA PRO A 640 -25.37 22.12 2.97
C PRO A 640 -26.13 21.21 1.99
N ALA A 641 -25.83 21.33 0.69
CA ALA A 641 -26.53 20.58 -0.35
C ALA A 641 -26.51 19.05 -0.13
N ASN A 642 -25.44 18.50 0.44
CA ASN A 642 -25.29 17.07 0.78
C ASN A 642 -25.96 16.63 2.11
N GLY A 643 -26.65 17.54 2.81
CA GLY A 643 -27.33 17.26 4.08
C GLY A 643 -26.39 16.90 5.26
N SER A 644 -25.08 17.03 5.10
CA SER A 644 -24.10 16.62 6.12
C SER A 644 -24.05 17.57 7.33
N ARG A 645 -23.71 17.02 8.50
CA ARG A 645 -23.45 17.76 9.74
C ARG A 645 -22.15 17.24 10.38
N THR A 646 -21.09 18.04 10.35
CA THR A 646 -19.85 17.76 11.09
C THR A 646 -20.01 18.12 12.58
N ARG A 647 -19.40 17.35 13.48
CA ARG A 647 -19.19 17.81 14.86
C ARG A 647 -18.21 18.97 14.85
N GLY A 648 -18.55 20.05 15.56
CA GLY A 648 -17.60 21.15 15.80
C GLY A 648 -16.44 20.67 16.67
N VAL A 649 -15.21 20.88 16.22
CA VAL A 649 -14.02 20.59 17.02
C VAL A 649 -13.92 21.63 18.13
N ALA A 650 -13.97 21.18 19.39
CA ALA A 650 -13.70 22.06 20.52
C ALA A 650 -12.22 22.50 20.48
N ALA A 651 -11.97 23.82 20.57
CA ALA A 651 -10.62 24.36 20.47
C ALA A 651 -9.72 23.82 21.60
N SER A 652 -8.71 23.02 21.24
CA SER A 652 -7.72 22.50 22.20
C SER A 652 -6.86 23.65 22.74
N GLY A 653 -6.61 23.66 24.05
CA GLY A 653 -5.79 24.68 24.71
C GLY A 653 -4.38 24.81 24.09
N SER A 654 -3.91 26.04 23.96
CA SER A 654 -2.75 26.47 23.15
C SER A 654 -1.36 25.90 23.53
N ASN A 655 -1.28 25.00 24.51
CA ASN A 655 -0.04 24.39 24.99
C ASN A 655 0.16 22.93 24.54
N VAL A 656 -0.76 22.34 23.77
CA VAL A 656 -0.58 21.00 23.21
C VAL A 656 0.22 21.10 21.91
N ILE A 657 1.49 20.70 21.95
CA ILE A 657 2.30 20.52 20.74
C ILE A 657 1.89 19.19 20.09
N TYR A 658 1.06 19.27 19.07
CA TYR A 658 0.85 18.16 18.14
C TYR A 658 2.09 17.97 17.25
N PRO A 659 2.35 16.76 16.72
CA PRO A 659 3.28 16.60 15.61
C PRO A 659 2.83 17.50 14.44
N PRO A 660 3.75 18.12 13.69
CA PRO A 660 3.38 18.99 12.56
C PRO A 660 2.61 18.20 11.50
N ASP A 661 1.78 18.86 10.70
CA ASP A 661 1.03 18.19 9.63
C ASP A 661 1.98 17.55 8.61
N PHE A 662 2.03 16.22 8.62
CA PHE A 662 2.79 15.42 7.65
C PHE A 662 1.85 14.95 6.54
N ILE A 663 2.31 15.00 5.29
CA ILE A 663 1.56 14.50 4.13
C ILE A 663 1.63 12.97 4.10
N SER A 664 2.70 12.37 4.64
CA SER A 664 2.82 10.91 4.77
C SER A 664 3.67 10.43 5.96
N LEU A 665 3.46 9.19 6.38
CA LEU A 665 4.33 8.48 7.34
C LEU A 665 5.75 8.22 6.80
N ARG A 666 6.00 8.38 5.50
CA ARG A 666 7.32 8.21 4.88
C ARG A 666 8.28 9.33 5.28
N GLU A 667 7.78 10.57 5.31
CA GLU A 667 8.56 11.75 5.71
C GLU A 667 9.17 11.65 7.12
N TYR A 668 8.53 10.89 8.02
CA TYR A 668 9.00 10.68 9.39
C TYR A 668 10.43 10.12 9.36
N LYS A 669 10.66 9.05 8.58
CA LYS A 669 11.98 8.42 8.46
C LYS A 669 12.98 9.34 7.76
N GLU A 670 12.55 10.05 6.73
CA GLU A 670 13.42 10.94 5.93
C GLU A 670 13.85 12.22 6.68
N LYS A 671 13.10 12.65 7.71
CA LYS A 671 13.45 13.77 8.61
C LYS A 671 14.37 13.35 9.77
N GLU A 672 14.35 12.07 10.16
CA GLU A 672 15.16 11.54 11.29
C GLU A 672 16.60 11.14 10.92
N ILE A 673 16.94 11.17 9.63
CA ILE A 673 18.29 10.89 9.10
C ILE A 673 18.82 12.11 8.33
N TYR A 674 20.14 12.18 8.15
CA TYR A 674 20.71 13.18 7.24
C TYR A 674 20.45 12.74 5.79
N LYS A 675 19.71 13.54 5.01
CA LYS A 675 19.28 13.21 3.64
C LYS A 675 20.39 12.83 2.65
N ALA A 676 21.64 13.23 2.93
CA ALA A 676 22.83 12.93 2.12
C ALA A 676 23.88 12.10 2.88
N ALA A 677 23.51 11.43 3.97
CA ALA A 677 24.42 10.49 4.64
C ALA A 677 24.61 9.22 3.78
N PRO A 678 25.86 8.80 3.53
CA PRO A 678 26.13 7.49 2.95
C PRO A 678 25.60 6.34 3.79
N ALA A 679 25.52 5.16 3.17
CA ALA A 679 25.26 3.90 3.87
C ALA A 679 26.35 3.61 4.95
N PRO A 680 25.99 2.94 6.06
CA PRO A 680 26.93 2.43 7.03
C PRO A 680 27.85 1.34 6.45
N ASP A 681 28.95 1.06 7.15
CA ASP A 681 29.86 -0.03 6.84
C ASP A 681 29.32 -1.35 7.45
N SER A 682 28.09 -1.73 7.10
CA SER A 682 27.33 -2.78 7.81
C SER A 682 28.08 -4.11 7.93
N ASP A 683 28.71 -4.58 6.85
CA ASP A 683 29.43 -5.86 6.82
C ASP A 683 30.69 -5.85 7.69
N GLU A 684 31.42 -4.73 7.71
CA GLU A 684 32.59 -4.56 8.58
C GLU A 684 32.17 -4.42 10.05
N LEU A 685 31.09 -3.68 10.31
CA LEU A 685 30.53 -3.52 11.66
C LEU A 685 30.00 -4.85 12.20
N ALA A 686 29.45 -5.73 11.35
CA ALA A 686 28.99 -7.07 11.75
C ALA A 686 30.11 -7.91 12.38
N SER A 687 31.37 -7.72 11.98
CA SER A 687 32.54 -8.43 12.56
C SER A 687 32.75 -8.15 14.06
N PHE A 688 32.21 -7.04 14.58
CA PHE A 688 32.28 -6.69 15.99
C PHE A 688 31.13 -7.28 16.83
N TYR A 689 30.09 -7.86 16.22
CA TYR A 689 28.90 -8.35 16.91
C TYR A 689 29.23 -9.47 17.91
N ASN A 690 28.99 -9.22 19.20
CA ASN A 690 29.37 -10.10 20.32
C ASN A 690 30.85 -10.54 20.37
N ALA A 691 31.76 -9.89 19.64
CA ALA A 691 33.18 -10.27 19.59
C ALA A 691 33.90 -10.21 20.95
N TYR A 692 33.32 -9.50 21.93
CA TYR A 692 33.84 -9.30 23.28
C TYR A 692 32.90 -9.86 24.36
N LYS A 693 32.13 -10.91 24.02
CA LYS A 693 31.17 -11.57 24.93
C LYS A 693 31.82 -11.99 26.25
N GLY A 694 31.20 -11.61 27.37
CA GLY A 694 31.69 -11.94 28.72
C GLY A 694 32.95 -11.18 29.14
N LYS A 695 33.33 -10.12 28.42
CA LYS A 695 34.37 -9.16 28.83
C LYS A 695 33.73 -7.94 29.48
N ARG A 696 34.55 -7.20 30.25
CA ARG A 696 34.25 -5.82 30.67
C ARG A 696 34.90 -4.80 29.73
N CYS A 697 34.41 -3.57 29.75
CA CYS A 697 35.10 -2.43 29.14
C CYS A 697 34.91 -1.14 29.94
N PHE A 698 35.77 -0.15 29.66
CA PHE A 698 35.71 1.18 30.27
C PHE A 698 35.37 2.22 29.19
N ILE A 699 34.37 3.05 29.44
CA ILE A 699 34.07 4.22 28.60
C ILE A 699 34.64 5.45 29.31
N ILE A 700 35.61 6.08 28.64
CA ILE A 700 36.39 7.20 29.15
C ILE A 700 35.77 8.50 28.63
N GLY A 701 35.15 9.25 29.55
CA GLY A 701 34.65 10.60 29.34
C GLY A 701 35.73 11.64 29.56
N ASN A 702 35.46 12.86 29.09
CA ASN A 702 36.45 13.93 29.02
C ASN A 702 36.32 14.98 30.15
N GLY A 703 35.54 14.71 31.21
CA GLY A 703 35.35 15.65 32.33
C GLY A 703 36.60 15.82 33.22
N PRO A 704 36.67 16.88 34.06
CA PRO A 704 37.90 17.24 34.79
C PRO A 704 38.38 16.17 35.78
N SER A 705 37.49 15.34 36.31
CA SER A 705 37.87 14.20 37.17
C SER A 705 38.80 13.20 36.48
N LEU A 706 38.87 13.15 35.14
CA LEU A 706 39.79 12.27 34.40
C LEU A 706 41.25 12.44 34.87
N ASN A 707 41.66 13.65 35.24
CA ASN A 707 43.01 13.95 35.75
C ASN A 707 43.31 13.35 37.14
N LYS A 708 42.33 12.69 37.77
CA LYS A 708 42.49 11.92 39.02
C LYS A 708 42.57 10.41 38.80
N HIS A 709 42.35 9.93 37.57
CA HIS A 709 42.38 8.50 37.25
C HIS A 709 43.77 8.12 36.70
N ASP A 710 44.41 7.15 37.33
CA ASP A 710 45.61 6.51 36.77
C ASP A 710 45.19 5.61 35.59
N LEU A 711 45.50 6.05 34.37
CA LEU A 711 45.17 5.32 33.15
C LEU A 711 46.11 4.13 32.89
N SER A 712 47.24 4.02 33.59
CA SER A 712 48.15 2.87 33.44
C SER A 712 47.50 1.55 33.89
N LEU A 713 46.54 1.63 34.83
CA LEU A 713 45.71 0.52 35.29
C LEU A 713 44.77 -0.04 34.21
N LEU A 714 44.56 0.70 33.11
CA LEU A 714 43.70 0.29 31.98
C LEU A 714 44.47 -0.31 30.80
N LYS A 715 45.79 -0.51 30.91
CA LYS A 715 46.64 -1.00 29.81
C LYS A 715 46.20 -2.37 29.25
N ASP A 716 45.61 -3.22 30.10
CA ASP A 716 45.16 -4.59 29.77
C ASP A 716 43.62 -4.67 29.58
N GLU A 717 42.93 -3.53 29.49
CA GLU A 717 41.46 -3.43 29.46
C GLU A 717 40.93 -2.87 28.13
N TYR A 718 39.75 -3.33 27.71
CA TYR A 718 39.05 -2.75 26.56
C TYR A 718 38.50 -1.37 26.91
N THR A 719 38.89 -0.35 26.14
CA THR A 719 38.65 1.06 26.47
C THR A 719 38.08 1.85 25.30
N PHE A 720 37.07 2.68 25.56
CA PHE A 720 36.51 3.63 24.58
C PHE A 720 36.91 5.06 24.97
N GLY A 721 37.69 5.75 24.15
CA GLY A 721 37.93 7.20 24.27
C GLY A 721 37.08 8.00 23.29
N VAL A 722 36.71 9.23 23.64
CA VAL A 722 35.80 10.06 22.82
C VAL A 722 36.39 11.42 22.44
N ASN A 723 35.96 11.96 21.29
CA ASN A 723 36.20 13.35 20.89
C ASN A 723 37.69 13.74 21.01
N SER A 724 38.05 14.79 21.75
CA SER A 724 39.44 15.30 21.78
C SER A 724 40.38 14.57 22.74
N PHE A 725 40.18 13.25 22.94
CA PHE A 725 40.99 12.42 23.85
C PHE A 725 42.50 12.42 23.52
N TYR A 726 42.87 12.73 22.27
CA TYR A 726 44.27 12.85 21.84
C TYR A 726 45.12 13.85 22.65
N TYR A 727 44.50 14.84 23.34
CA TYR A 727 45.22 15.65 24.33
C TYR A 727 45.73 14.81 25.51
N LYS A 728 44.92 13.88 26.04
CA LYS A 728 45.33 12.98 27.14
C LYS A 728 46.38 11.97 26.70
N THR A 729 46.31 11.49 25.45
CA THR A 729 47.36 10.65 24.86
C THR A 729 48.69 11.39 24.75
N ARG A 730 48.71 12.69 24.39
CA ARG A 730 49.94 13.50 24.41
C ARG A 730 50.52 13.68 25.81
N GLU A 731 49.66 13.81 26.82
CA GLU A 731 50.06 14.02 28.21
C GLU A 731 50.59 12.73 28.87
N THR A 732 50.00 11.56 28.56
CA THR A 732 50.19 10.32 29.33
C THR A 732 50.71 9.13 28.53
N GLY A 733 50.80 9.24 27.20
CA GLY A 733 51.07 8.12 26.30
C GLY A 733 49.90 7.12 26.14
N PHE A 734 48.84 7.22 26.95
CA PHE A 734 47.73 6.28 26.93
C PHE A 734 46.87 6.41 25.66
N VAL A 735 46.63 5.29 24.96
CA VAL A 735 45.80 5.19 23.75
C VAL A 735 44.60 4.28 24.06
N PRO A 736 43.35 4.71 23.84
CA PRO A 736 42.17 3.88 24.04
C PRO A 736 42.03 2.88 22.88
N PHE A 737 41.52 1.67 23.19
CA PHE A 737 41.39 0.59 22.21
C PHE A 737 40.38 0.92 21.08
N PHE A 738 39.26 1.53 21.46
CA PHE A 738 38.25 2.09 20.56
C PHE A 738 38.22 3.62 20.69
N TYR A 739 38.15 4.33 19.56
CA TYR A 739 38.06 5.79 19.53
C TYR A 739 36.82 6.25 18.75
N VAL A 740 36.01 7.14 19.33
CA VAL A 740 34.70 7.52 18.79
C VAL A 740 34.51 9.04 18.76
N VAL A 741 34.06 9.59 17.63
CA VAL A 741 33.72 11.02 17.50
C VAL A 741 32.34 11.17 16.88
N GLU A 742 31.37 11.66 17.65
CA GLU A 742 30.02 12.03 17.20
C GLU A 742 29.84 13.54 17.09
N ASP A 743 30.52 14.34 17.93
CA ASP A 743 30.25 15.77 17.98
C ASP A 743 30.76 16.54 16.75
N SER A 744 29.82 17.25 16.11
CA SER A 744 30.06 18.03 14.89
C SER A 744 30.97 19.25 15.05
N SER A 745 31.02 19.89 16.22
CA SER A 745 31.94 21.01 16.47
C SER A 745 33.35 20.47 16.69
N VAL A 746 33.51 19.43 17.51
CA VAL A 746 34.78 18.73 17.68
C VAL A 746 35.34 18.25 16.34
N MET A 747 34.52 17.58 15.53
CA MET A 747 34.94 17.04 14.24
C MET A 747 35.32 18.13 13.23
N LYS A 748 34.62 19.28 13.24
CA LYS A 748 34.94 20.42 12.37
C LYS A 748 36.23 21.13 12.79
N GLU A 749 36.37 21.43 14.08
CA GLU A 749 37.45 22.29 14.60
C GLU A 749 38.79 21.55 14.75
N ASN A 750 38.78 20.23 14.82
CA ASN A 750 39.98 19.43 15.11
C ASN A 750 40.27 18.36 14.04
N ILE A 751 39.73 18.51 12.82
CA ILE A 751 39.72 17.45 11.79
C ILE A 751 41.12 16.87 11.48
N GLU A 752 42.16 17.71 11.40
CA GLU A 752 43.52 17.24 11.11
C GLU A 752 44.15 16.46 12.26
N GLU A 753 43.80 16.78 13.51
CA GLU A 753 44.22 16.01 14.69
C GLU A 753 43.54 14.63 14.68
N ILE A 754 42.23 14.59 14.40
CA ILE A 754 41.41 13.37 14.36
C ILE A 754 41.85 12.43 13.22
N LYS A 755 42.25 12.98 12.07
CA LYS A 755 42.86 12.24 10.95
C LYS A 755 44.21 11.62 11.34
N LYS A 756 45.10 12.39 11.97
CA LYS A 756 46.44 11.96 12.40
C LYS A 756 46.40 10.95 13.56
N TYR A 757 45.41 11.08 14.44
CA TYR A 757 45.32 10.27 15.65
C TYR A 757 45.24 8.77 15.35
N ASN A 758 46.13 8.01 15.99
CA ASN A 758 46.24 6.58 15.82
C ASN A 758 45.71 5.87 17.08
N ALA A 759 44.72 5.00 16.88
CA ALA A 759 44.13 4.13 17.89
C ALA A 759 43.76 2.79 17.21
N PRO A 760 43.71 1.66 17.92
CA PRO A 760 43.50 0.35 17.31
C PRO A 760 42.26 0.30 16.41
N PHE A 761 41.11 0.84 16.85
CA PHE A 761 39.91 0.99 16.02
C PHE A 761 39.25 2.37 16.19
N LYS A 762 38.68 2.92 15.10
CA LYS A 762 38.04 4.25 15.06
C LYS A 762 36.61 4.18 14.50
N PHE A 763 35.64 4.82 15.16
CA PHE A 763 34.21 4.81 14.78
C PHE A 763 33.65 6.23 14.61
N PHE A 764 32.90 6.44 13.53
CA PHE A 764 32.35 7.75 13.16
C PHE A 764 30.93 7.64 12.58
N PRO A 765 30.04 8.63 12.76
CA PRO A 765 28.81 8.74 11.97
C PRO A 765 29.09 8.81 10.45
N THR A 766 28.24 8.19 9.61
CA THR A 766 28.44 8.14 8.14
C THR A 766 28.56 9.50 7.46
N ILE A 767 27.98 10.56 8.03
CA ILE A 767 28.16 11.96 7.59
C ILE A 767 29.63 12.41 7.55
N TYR A 768 30.54 11.72 8.23
CA TYR A 768 31.97 12.04 8.28
C TYR A 768 32.83 11.24 7.28
N LYS A 769 32.25 10.37 6.44
CA LYS A 769 33.00 9.64 5.37
C LYS A 769 33.78 10.56 4.44
N ASN A 770 33.26 11.77 4.20
CA ASN A 770 33.90 12.78 3.34
C ASN A 770 34.92 13.66 4.09
N LEU A 771 35.06 13.50 5.42
CA LEU A 771 35.96 14.29 6.26
C LEU A 771 37.16 13.49 6.75
N HIS A 772 36.95 12.23 7.15
CA HIS A 772 38.01 11.33 7.61
C HIS A 772 38.23 10.19 6.60
N PRO A 773 39.47 9.90 6.18
CA PRO A 773 39.74 8.85 5.20
C PRO A 773 39.38 7.46 5.74
N LYS A 774 38.84 6.59 4.88
CA LYS A 774 38.69 5.16 5.18
C LYS A 774 40.07 4.52 5.33
N ARG A 775 40.21 3.66 6.33
CA ARG A 775 41.40 2.81 6.62
C ARG A 775 40.88 1.46 7.15
N PRO A 776 41.68 0.38 7.15
CA PRO A 776 41.24 -0.95 7.60
C PRO A 776 40.72 -1.03 9.05
N ASN A 777 40.97 0.00 9.87
CA ASN A 777 40.52 0.10 11.25
C ASN A 777 39.52 1.24 11.52
N THR A 778 38.93 1.81 10.47
CA THR A 778 38.04 2.98 10.55
C THR A 778 36.66 2.60 10.01
N PHE A 779 35.63 2.70 10.85
CA PHE A 779 34.27 2.23 10.54
C PHE A 779 33.23 3.33 10.68
N PHE A 780 32.25 3.33 9.78
CA PHE A 780 31.22 4.36 9.72
C PHE A 780 29.83 3.80 10.01
N PHE A 781 29.20 4.23 11.11
CA PHE A 781 27.86 3.81 11.52
C PHE A 781 26.79 4.85 11.13
N ARG A 782 25.57 4.41 10.83
CA ARG A 782 24.45 5.31 10.54
C ARG A 782 23.94 5.88 11.87
N MET A 783 23.95 7.20 12.01
CA MET A 783 23.35 7.86 13.17
C MET A 783 21.96 8.41 12.84
N ASN A 784 20.96 8.01 13.62
CA ASN A 784 19.64 8.64 13.62
C ASN A 784 19.65 9.84 14.59
N ARG A 785 19.13 10.98 14.12
CA ARG A 785 19.19 12.30 14.77
C ARG A 785 17.86 12.78 15.35
N SER A 786 16.83 11.92 15.43
CA SER A 786 15.46 12.31 15.83
C SER A 786 15.40 13.06 17.15
N PHE A 787 16.21 12.64 18.12
CA PHE A 787 16.24 13.18 19.48
C PHE A 787 16.58 14.69 19.50
N TYR A 788 17.32 15.17 18.49
CA TYR A 788 17.66 16.58 18.29
C TYR A 788 16.68 17.32 17.35
N GLU A 789 15.86 16.61 16.58
CA GLU A 789 15.09 17.16 15.46
C GLU A 789 13.66 17.54 15.87
N LYS A 790 13.38 18.84 16.01
CA LYS A 790 12.07 19.36 16.47
C LYS A 790 10.89 18.96 15.58
N SER A 791 11.13 18.66 14.31
CA SER A 791 10.09 18.21 13.36
C SER A 791 9.85 16.69 13.38
N SER A 792 10.58 15.92 14.19
CA SER A 792 10.33 14.49 14.41
C SER A 792 9.35 14.26 15.58
N PRO A 793 8.45 13.27 15.49
CA PRO A 793 7.65 12.83 16.64
C PRO A 793 8.50 12.20 17.76
N ASN A 794 9.76 11.85 17.48
CA ASN A 794 10.73 11.31 18.43
C ASN A 794 11.70 12.39 18.96
N TYR A 795 11.33 13.68 18.87
CA TYR A 795 12.07 14.79 19.48
C TYR A 795 12.15 14.63 21.00
N VAL A 796 13.37 14.59 21.56
CA VAL A 796 13.63 14.32 22.99
C VAL A 796 13.06 12.97 23.50
N VAL A 797 12.65 12.04 22.62
CA VAL A 797 12.22 10.69 22.98
C VAL A 797 13.44 9.75 22.97
N PRO A 798 13.89 9.21 24.12
CA PRO A 798 15.05 8.33 24.17
C PRO A 798 14.81 7.05 23.36
N ARG A 799 15.80 6.66 22.55
CA ARG A 799 15.83 5.39 21.81
C ARG A 799 17.22 4.77 21.93
N PHE A 800 17.31 3.44 21.87
CA PHE A 800 18.55 2.69 22.04
C PHE A 800 18.60 1.58 20.99
N SER A 801 19.73 1.42 20.31
CA SER A 801 19.93 0.34 19.34
C SER A 801 20.78 -0.78 19.93
N THR A 802 20.38 -2.02 19.61
CA THR A 802 21.15 -3.23 19.88
C THR A 802 21.96 -3.70 18.67
N ASP A 803 21.85 -3.01 17.53
CA ASP A 803 22.47 -3.36 16.25
C ASP A 803 23.15 -2.13 15.61
N ALA A 804 24.48 -2.14 15.57
CA ALA A 804 25.25 -1.05 14.96
C ALA A 804 25.31 -1.12 13.43
N THR A 805 24.90 -2.23 12.81
CA THR A 805 24.97 -2.43 11.35
C THR A 805 23.88 -1.66 10.60
N ASP A 806 22.69 -1.47 11.21
CA ASP A 806 21.62 -0.63 10.67
C ASP A 806 21.69 0.82 11.19
N VAL A 807 21.66 1.04 12.52
CA VAL A 807 21.47 2.38 13.11
C VAL A 807 21.91 2.48 14.56
N LEU A 808 22.50 3.61 14.94
CA LEU A 808 22.69 4.03 16.34
C LEU A 808 21.93 5.35 16.60
N TYR A 809 21.33 5.51 17.78
CA TYR A 809 20.58 6.72 18.13
C TYR A 809 21.45 7.71 18.91
N CYS A 810 21.39 8.99 18.53
CA CYS A 810 22.00 10.06 19.33
C CYS A 810 21.24 10.27 20.66
N GLY A 811 21.95 10.76 21.69
CA GLY A 811 21.40 10.84 23.05
C GLY A 811 21.97 11.97 23.91
N GLN A 812 22.28 13.12 23.29
CA GLN A 812 22.89 14.32 23.91
C GLN A 812 24.35 14.12 24.40
N SER A 813 24.92 12.92 24.31
CA SER A 813 26.34 12.66 24.58
C SER A 813 26.90 11.52 23.71
N VAL A 814 28.13 11.69 23.22
CA VAL A 814 28.88 10.67 22.44
C VAL A 814 28.98 9.33 23.19
N THR A 815 29.09 9.38 24.51
CA THR A 815 29.14 8.20 25.38
C THR A 815 27.90 7.31 25.28
N TYR A 816 26.76 7.86 24.82
CA TYR A 816 25.55 7.08 24.56
C TYR A 816 25.64 6.26 23.26
N ILE A 817 26.40 6.72 22.26
CA ILE A 817 26.80 5.89 21.12
C ILE A 817 27.72 4.76 21.60
N ASN A 818 28.69 5.06 22.46
CA ASN A 818 29.60 4.04 23.01
C ASN A 818 28.85 2.97 23.83
N LEU A 819 27.80 3.35 24.57
CA LEU A 819 26.95 2.39 25.30
C LEU A 819 26.17 1.44 24.37
N GLN A 820 25.75 1.91 23.19
CA GLN A 820 25.12 1.06 22.17
C GLN A 820 26.16 0.18 21.45
N LEU A 821 27.33 0.73 21.09
CA LEU A 821 28.45 -0.03 20.52
C LEU A 821 28.92 -1.14 21.48
N ALA A 822 29.12 -0.84 22.76
CA ALA A 822 29.54 -1.82 23.75
C ALA A 822 28.50 -2.93 23.97
N TYR A 823 27.20 -2.61 23.87
CA TYR A 823 26.13 -3.61 23.93
C TYR A 823 26.19 -4.55 22.72
N PHE A 824 26.24 -3.98 21.51
CA PHE A 824 26.39 -4.71 20.25
C PHE A 824 27.66 -5.59 20.22
N MET A 825 28.77 -5.09 20.77
CA MET A 825 30.05 -5.80 20.92
C MET A 825 30.03 -6.95 21.94
N GLY A 826 28.94 -7.10 22.71
CA GLY A 826 28.76 -8.21 23.65
C GLY A 826 29.32 -8.00 25.05
N PHE A 827 29.84 -6.81 25.38
CA PHE A 827 30.36 -6.52 26.73
C PHE A 827 29.26 -6.71 27.79
N GLU A 828 29.63 -7.34 28.90
CA GLU A 828 28.71 -7.67 30.00
C GLU A 828 28.69 -6.59 31.08
N GLU A 829 29.86 -5.99 31.37
CA GLU A 829 30.01 -4.92 32.35
C GLU A 829 30.72 -3.71 31.75
N VAL A 830 30.13 -2.53 31.90
CA VAL A 830 30.64 -1.26 31.37
C VAL A 830 30.91 -0.28 32.49
N TYR A 831 32.15 0.20 32.59
CA TYR A 831 32.59 1.11 33.65
C TYR A 831 32.81 2.52 33.09
N LEU A 832 32.09 3.50 33.61
CA LEU A 832 32.19 4.90 33.18
C LEU A 832 33.18 5.67 34.06
N ILE A 833 34.20 6.27 33.46
CA ILE A 833 35.13 7.21 34.14
C ILE A 833 35.15 8.57 33.44
N GLY A 834 35.56 9.64 34.13
CA GLY A 834 35.59 11.00 33.55
C GLY A 834 34.19 11.57 33.24
N MET A 835 33.15 11.12 33.94
CA MET A 835 31.74 11.52 33.73
C MET A 835 31.23 12.47 34.83
N ASP A 836 31.89 13.61 35.02
CA ASP A 836 31.64 14.55 36.11
C ASP A 836 30.18 15.05 36.22
N PHE A 837 29.43 15.05 35.11
CA PHE A 837 28.00 15.43 35.05
C PHE A 837 27.72 16.84 35.62
N SER A 838 28.70 17.73 35.51
CA SER A 838 28.68 19.10 36.01
C SER A 838 29.29 20.01 34.95
N TYR A 839 28.64 21.14 34.67
CA TYR A 839 29.12 22.13 33.70
C TYR A 839 28.95 23.54 34.26
N ARG A 840 29.95 24.39 34.03
CA ARG A 840 29.94 25.84 34.27
C ARG A 840 30.00 26.54 32.92
N ILE A 841 29.04 27.40 32.64
CA ILE A 841 29.05 28.27 31.45
C ILE A 841 29.45 29.66 31.94
N PRO A 842 30.64 30.18 31.62
CA PRO A 842 31.03 31.55 31.94
C PRO A 842 30.10 32.56 31.26
N GLU A 843 29.72 33.62 31.97
CA GLU A 843 28.79 34.65 31.47
C GLU A 843 29.34 35.44 30.28
N SER A 844 30.66 35.44 30.07
CA SER A 844 31.34 36.08 28.95
C SER A 844 31.20 35.34 27.61
N HIS A 845 30.84 34.04 27.63
CA HIS A 845 30.71 33.23 26.42
C HIS A 845 29.53 33.68 25.55
N LYS A 846 29.78 33.90 24.26
CA LYS A 846 28.72 34.30 23.32
C LYS A 846 27.84 33.12 22.98
N ARG A 847 26.52 33.26 23.14
CA ARG A 847 25.52 32.20 22.91
C ARG A 847 24.66 32.46 21.67
N THR A 848 24.60 31.49 20.77
CA THR A 848 23.73 31.48 19.59
C THR A 848 22.85 30.22 19.63
N GLY A 849 21.66 30.34 20.21
CA GLY A 849 20.73 29.22 20.40
C GLY A 849 21.29 28.16 21.36
N ASP A 850 21.68 27.01 20.83
CA ASP A 850 22.28 25.89 21.57
C ASP A 850 23.82 25.87 21.50
N VAL A 851 24.45 26.78 20.74
CA VAL A 851 25.91 26.85 20.56
C VAL A 851 26.49 27.98 21.42
N LEU A 852 27.65 27.71 22.01
CA LEU A 852 28.47 28.61 22.83
C LEU A 852 29.84 28.80 22.17
N LEU A 853 30.35 30.03 22.14
CA LEU A 853 31.72 30.37 21.73
C LEU A 853 32.52 30.76 22.98
N SER A 854 33.60 30.02 23.25
CA SER A 854 34.44 30.21 24.43
C SER A 854 35.43 31.36 24.25
N ASP A 855 35.60 32.20 25.27
CA ASP A 855 36.59 33.28 25.32
C ASP A 855 37.67 33.10 26.41
N THR A 856 37.50 32.10 27.29
CA THR A 856 38.44 31.68 28.35
C THR A 856 39.01 30.28 28.09
N ASP A 857 39.95 29.83 28.93
CA ASP A 857 40.27 28.41 29.07
C ASP A 857 39.03 27.60 29.51
N ASP A 858 38.99 26.30 29.18
CA ASP A 858 37.87 25.39 29.45
C ASP A 858 37.94 24.76 30.86
N PRO A 859 36.97 25.03 31.76
CA PRO A 859 36.91 24.44 33.11
C PRO A 859 36.10 23.13 33.17
N ASN A 860 35.50 22.71 32.06
CA ASN A 860 34.52 21.62 32.00
C ASN A 860 35.08 20.30 31.47
N HIS A 861 36.33 20.30 31.01
CA HIS A 861 37.02 19.13 30.50
C HIS A 861 38.42 18.98 31.12
N PHE A 862 39.05 17.83 30.90
CA PHE A 862 40.35 17.50 31.48
C PHE A 862 41.52 18.38 30.99
N HIS A 863 41.35 19.15 29.92
CA HIS A 863 42.40 19.95 29.30
C HIS A 863 41.88 21.35 28.94
N LYS A 864 42.60 22.40 29.36
CA LYS A 864 42.20 23.81 29.20
C LYS A 864 41.88 24.22 27.75
N ASP A 865 42.56 23.62 26.78
CA ASP A 865 42.39 23.91 25.35
C ASP A 865 41.36 23.01 24.66
N TYR A 866 40.57 22.23 25.41
CA TYR A 866 39.59 21.29 24.86
C TYR A 866 38.48 22.02 24.09
N PHE A 867 37.67 22.83 24.78
CA PHE A 867 36.84 23.91 24.22
C PHE A 867 37.30 25.29 24.75
N GLY A 868 38.61 25.48 24.86
CA GLY A 868 39.19 26.77 25.27
C GLY A 868 38.99 27.89 24.26
N LYS A 869 39.56 29.06 24.57
CA LYS A 869 39.39 30.33 23.84
C LYS A 869 39.41 30.18 22.31
N GLY A 870 38.32 30.57 21.67
CA GLY A 870 38.12 30.53 20.21
C GLY A 870 37.36 29.32 19.67
N LYS A 871 37.13 28.28 20.48
CA LYS A 871 36.38 27.06 20.09
C LYS A 871 34.89 27.16 20.37
N THR A 872 34.09 26.32 19.71
CA THR A 872 32.63 26.23 19.95
C THR A 872 32.21 24.92 20.60
N TRP A 873 31.24 25.02 21.51
CA TRP A 873 30.62 23.87 22.17
C TRP A 873 29.09 24.02 22.25
N LYS A 874 28.41 22.99 22.74
CA LYS A 874 26.95 22.90 22.79
C LYS A 874 26.46 22.89 24.23
N ASP A 875 25.29 23.45 24.47
CA ASP A 875 24.58 23.33 25.74
C ASP A 875 24.38 21.83 26.09
N PRO A 876 24.91 21.35 27.23
CA PRO A 876 25.00 19.91 27.52
C PRO A 876 23.66 19.27 27.90
N LYS A 877 22.63 20.04 28.29
CA LYS A 877 21.26 19.58 28.59
C LYS A 877 21.22 18.25 29.38
N LEU A 878 21.76 18.30 30.61
CA LEU A 878 21.95 17.13 31.48
C LEU A 878 20.67 16.33 31.75
N ASP A 879 19.50 16.96 31.70
CA ASP A 879 18.18 16.32 31.76
C ASP A 879 18.01 15.28 30.63
N ARG A 880 18.41 15.65 29.41
CA ARG A 880 18.34 14.82 28.20
C ARG A 880 19.36 13.70 28.20
N VAL A 881 20.58 13.97 28.65
CA VAL A 881 21.61 12.93 28.86
C VAL A 881 21.10 11.92 29.89
N ALA A 882 20.51 12.40 30.99
CA ALA A 882 19.95 11.55 32.04
C ALA A 882 18.72 10.74 31.60
N MET A 883 17.92 11.22 30.65
CA MET A 883 16.82 10.43 30.05
C MET A 883 17.38 9.26 29.23
N ASN A 884 18.37 9.51 28.37
CA ASN A 884 19.01 8.46 27.57
C ASN A 884 19.79 7.44 28.43
N TYR A 885 20.57 7.91 29.40
CA TYR A 885 21.29 7.02 30.34
C TYR A 885 20.37 6.09 31.14
N ARG A 886 19.14 6.53 31.49
CA ARG A 886 18.14 5.65 32.12
C ARG A 886 17.63 4.56 31.16
N LEU A 887 17.47 4.87 29.87
CA LEU A 887 17.10 3.86 28.87
C LEU A 887 18.25 2.85 28.65
N ALA A 888 19.50 3.31 28.51
CA ALA A 888 20.65 2.41 28.42
C ALA A 888 20.74 1.49 29.65
N LYS A 889 20.54 2.02 30.86
CA LYS A 889 20.48 1.21 32.09
C LYS A 889 19.43 0.10 31.98
N LEU A 890 18.20 0.46 31.62
CA LEU A 890 17.09 -0.49 31.47
C LEU A 890 17.42 -1.59 30.44
N VAL A 891 17.94 -1.23 29.27
CA VAL A 891 18.27 -2.19 28.21
C VAL A 891 19.37 -3.16 28.65
N TYR A 892 20.41 -2.69 29.36
CA TYR A 892 21.45 -3.56 29.91
C TYR A 892 20.90 -4.49 31.01
N GLU A 893 20.19 -3.94 32.00
CA GLU A 893 19.70 -4.69 33.16
C GLU A 893 18.65 -5.75 32.76
N CYS A 894 17.80 -5.48 31.76
CA CYS A 894 16.84 -6.45 31.21
C CYS A 894 17.48 -7.71 30.59
N VAL A 895 18.78 -7.69 30.27
CA VAL A 895 19.53 -8.87 29.78
C VAL A 895 20.69 -9.27 30.71
N GLY A 896 20.63 -8.85 31.99
CA GLY A 896 21.60 -9.20 33.03
C GLY A 896 22.94 -8.46 32.98
N ARG A 897 23.17 -7.64 31.96
CA ARG A 897 24.37 -6.81 31.77
C ARG A 897 24.32 -5.57 32.68
N ARG A 898 25.46 -4.95 32.96
CA ARG A 898 25.55 -3.87 33.97
C ARG A 898 26.37 -2.67 33.49
N ILE A 899 25.95 -1.47 33.92
CA ILE A 899 26.69 -0.22 33.75
C ILE A 899 26.99 0.36 35.13
N TYR A 900 28.24 0.73 35.37
CA TYR A 900 28.76 1.27 36.62
C TYR A 900 29.33 2.67 36.44
N ASN A 901 29.25 3.51 37.47
CA ASN A 901 30.01 4.75 37.53
C ASN A 901 31.28 4.55 38.38
N ALA A 902 32.45 4.56 37.76
CA ALA A 902 33.76 4.51 38.42
C ALA A 902 34.42 5.90 38.57
N THR A 903 33.73 6.97 38.14
CA THR A 903 34.25 8.35 38.15
C THR A 903 34.54 8.85 39.58
N PHE A 904 35.73 9.43 39.77
CA PHE A 904 36.10 10.17 40.99
C PHE A 904 35.25 11.43 41.20
N GLY A 905 34.13 11.28 41.90
CA GLY A 905 33.18 12.36 42.19
C GLY A 905 32.20 12.60 41.04
N GLY A 906 31.71 13.84 40.90
CA GLY A 906 30.70 14.21 39.92
C GLY A 906 29.29 13.70 40.24
N TYR A 907 28.27 14.21 39.54
CA TYR A 907 26.85 14.03 39.88
C TYR A 907 26.13 12.93 39.07
N LEU A 908 26.87 11.99 38.45
CA LEU A 908 26.28 10.88 37.70
C LEU A 908 25.86 9.73 38.64
N ASP A 909 24.66 9.85 39.22
CA ASP A 909 24.11 8.88 40.19
C ASP A 909 23.00 7.96 39.60
N ILE A 910 22.93 7.84 38.27
CA ILE A 910 21.99 6.94 37.57
C ILE A 910 22.44 5.47 37.65
N PHE A 911 23.76 5.27 37.58
CA PHE A 911 24.43 3.97 37.58
C PHE A 911 25.03 3.67 38.95
N LYS A 912 25.19 2.39 39.30
CA LYS A 912 25.80 2.01 40.59
C LYS A 912 27.25 2.50 40.63
N ARG A 913 27.57 3.29 41.66
CA ARG A 913 28.93 3.83 41.86
C ARG A 913 29.86 2.76 42.44
N VAL A 914 31.11 2.74 41.97
CA VAL A 914 32.20 1.86 42.41
C VAL A 914 33.51 2.65 42.52
N ALA A 915 34.45 2.21 43.36
CA ALA A 915 35.75 2.84 43.45
C ALA A 915 36.69 2.33 42.34
N PHE A 916 37.22 3.22 41.50
CA PHE A 916 38.11 2.87 40.38
C PHE A 916 39.27 1.96 40.83
N ASN A 917 40.01 2.38 41.86
CA ASN A 917 41.18 1.66 42.37
C ASN A 917 40.88 0.29 43.00
N SER A 918 39.61 -0.09 43.25
CA SER A 918 39.27 -1.45 43.70
C SER A 918 39.08 -2.45 42.55
N LEU A 919 38.89 -1.98 41.30
CA LEU A 919 38.63 -2.82 40.14
C LEU A 919 39.85 -3.63 39.64
N PHE A 920 41.02 -3.38 40.25
CA PHE A 920 42.33 -3.94 39.89
C PHE A 920 43.04 -4.63 41.07
N ARG A 921 42.43 -4.67 42.26
CA ARG A 921 43.00 -5.32 43.46
C ARG A 921 42.72 -6.81 43.45
N GLY A 922 43.55 -7.57 42.73
CA GLY A 922 43.45 -9.03 42.67
C GLY A 922 44.19 -9.70 41.51
N SER A 923 45.21 -9.04 40.94
CA SER A 923 46.03 -9.55 39.84
C SER A 923 47.26 -10.34 40.33
N ASP A 924 47.09 -11.09 41.42
CA ASP A 924 48.06 -12.08 41.89
C ASP A 924 47.29 -13.28 42.45
N ALA A 925 47.87 -14.48 42.34
CA ALA A 925 47.23 -15.77 42.63
C ALA A 925 45.88 -16.04 41.90
N ARG A 926 45.92 -16.35 40.59
CA ARG A 926 44.86 -17.17 39.95
C ARG A 926 45.29 -18.01 38.73
N LEU A 927 46.43 -18.69 38.84
CA LEU A 927 46.65 -19.93 38.09
C LEU A 927 45.92 -21.09 38.80
N HIS A 928 45.47 -22.07 38.02
CA HIS A 928 44.76 -23.30 38.42
C HIS A 928 43.34 -23.16 39.03
N GLY A 929 42.36 -23.66 38.27
CA GLY A 929 41.66 -24.87 38.70
C GLY A 929 40.33 -24.76 39.46
N LYS A 930 39.25 -25.17 38.76
CA LYS A 930 37.95 -25.65 39.27
C LYS A 930 36.99 -24.63 39.92
N SER A 931 35.70 -24.87 39.69
CA SER A 931 34.57 -24.27 40.42
C SER A 931 34.28 -25.08 41.69
N PRO A 932 33.62 -24.48 42.69
CA PRO A 932 32.29 -25.01 43.04
C PRO A 932 31.23 -23.95 43.37
N ILE A 933 30.07 -24.08 42.71
CA ILE A 933 28.71 -24.32 43.29
C ILE A 933 28.32 -23.63 44.62
N LEU A 934 27.18 -22.92 44.56
CA LEU A 934 26.17 -22.53 45.57
C LEU A 934 26.48 -22.61 47.09
N CYS A 935 26.07 -21.56 47.82
CA CYS A 935 25.07 -21.70 48.91
C CYS A 935 24.37 -20.37 49.30
N TYR A 936 23.13 -20.48 49.79
CA TYR A 936 22.26 -19.48 50.45
C TYR A 936 21.29 -20.27 51.37
N PRO A 937 20.60 -19.68 52.38
CA PRO A 937 20.82 -18.44 53.15
C PRO A 937 21.16 -18.80 54.64
N PRO A 938 20.90 -18.00 55.71
CA PRO A 938 19.58 -17.53 56.17
C PRO A 938 19.55 -16.04 56.61
N THR A 939 18.65 -15.67 57.54
CA THR A 939 18.10 -14.31 57.75
C THR A 939 18.41 -13.65 59.12
N LEU A 940 17.91 -12.42 59.28
CA LEU A 940 17.72 -11.61 60.52
C LEU A 940 18.91 -10.78 61.03
N GLY A 941 18.59 -9.57 61.53
CA GLY A 941 19.52 -8.73 62.30
C GLY A 941 19.55 -7.23 61.92
N ALA A 942 18.69 -6.43 62.55
CA ALA A 942 18.94 -5.02 62.83
C ALA A 942 18.84 -4.84 64.36
N PRO A 943 19.71 -4.03 65.00
CA PRO A 943 19.35 -2.62 65.14
C PRO A 943 20.50 -1.59 65.16
N ASN A 944 20.20 -0.41 64.62
CA ASN A 944 20.53 0.96 65.07
C ASN A 944 21.81 1.31 65.88
N VAL A 945 22.49 2.33 65.33
CA VAL A 945 22.95 3.58 66.01
C VAL A 945 24.12 3.49 66.99
N ALA A 946 25.27 4.06 66.59
CA ALA A 946 25.68 5.41 67.03
C ALA A 946 26.86 5.96 66.21
N LEU A 947 26.82 7.26 65.86
CA LEU A 947 27.94 8.21 65.93
C LEU A 947 27.51 9.59 65.41
N GLU A 948 27.65 10.60 66.26
CA GLU A 948 27.69 12.02 65.87
C GLU A 948 29.16 12.41 65.55
N SER A 949 29.53 13.56 64.98
CA SER A 949 28.77 14.79 64.73
C SER A 949 29.36 15.60 63.56
N GLU A 950 28.52 16.09 62.64
CA GLU A 950 28.83 17.29 61.83
C GLU A 950 27.59 18.21 61.77
N ARG A 951 27.80 19.54 61.80
CA ARG A 951 26.73 20.50 62.08
C ARG A 951 25.93 20.92 60.84
N LYS A 952 24.82 20.21 60.63
CA LYS A 952 23.51 20.72 60.15
C LYS A 952 23.51 21.84 59.08
N ILE A 953 23.21 21.45 57.84
CA ILE A 953 22.20 22.16 57.03
C ILE A 953 20.94 21.27 57.03
N ASN A 954 19.75 21.87 57.11
CA ASN A 954 18.54 21.16 57.54
C ASN A 954 18.06 20.06 56.56
N GLY A 955 18.16 18.80 56.98
CA GLY A 955 17.73 17.60 56.24
C GLY A 955 16.22 17.38 56.08
N GLY A 956 15.39 18.42 56.26
CA GLY A 956 13.96 18.35 55.95
C GLY A 956 13.65 18.53 54.45
N ASP A 957 14.50 19.28 53.74
CA ASP A 957 14.16 19.82 52.43
C ASP A 957 14.74 19.00 51.26
N SER A 958 13.86 18.22 50.60
CA SER A 958 14.18 17.41 49.41
C SER A 958 13.01 17.31 48.42
N ILE A 959 13.32 17.01 47.16
CA ILE A 959 12.31 16.80 46.11
C ILE A 959 11.32 15.66 46.42
N ALA A 960 11.72 14.67 47.22
CA ALA A 960 10.84 13.60 47.68
C ALA A 960 9.78 14.12 48.66
N VAL A 961 10.16 14.98 49.60
CA VAL A 961 9.24 15.62 50.55
C VAL A 961 8.32 16.61 49.83
N ALA A 962 8.84 17.40 48.89
CA ALA A 962 8.02 18.30 48.08
C ALA A 962 6.98 17.54 47.24
N ASN A 963 7.35 16.44 46.58
CA ASN A 963 6.39 15.59 45.87
C ASN A 963 5.37 14.94 46.83
N LYS A 964 5.75 14.60 48.07
CA LYS A 964 4.84 14.07 49.08
C LYS A 964 3.81 15.13 49.54
N LEU A 965 4.24 16.39 49.72
CA LEU A 965 3.33 17.51 49.97
C LEU A 965 2.35 17.73 48.81
N PHE A 966 2.86 17.71 47.57
CA PHE A 966 2.04 17.81 46.35
C PHE A 966 0.98 16.70 46.31
N ALA A 967 1.39 15.44 46.48
CA ALA A 967 0.50 14.29 46.46
C ALA A 967 -0.52 14.28 47.61
N SER A 968 -0.19 14.87 48.78
CA SER A 968 -1.12 15.06 49.89
C SER A 968 -2.03 16.29 49.75
N GLY A 969 -2.04 16.97 48.60
CA GLY A 969 -2.84 18.18 48.36
C GLY A 969 -2.36 19.43 49.11
N LYS A 970 -1.17 19.39 49.73
CA LYS A 970 -0.55 20.51 50.46
C LYS A 970 0.21 21.41 49.50
N TYR A 971 -0.51 21.97 48.54
CA TYR A 971 0.07 22.69 47.41
C TYR A 971 0.78 24.00 47.82
N TYR A 972 0.32 24.68 48.88
CA TYR A 972 0.95 25.91 49.37
C TYR A 972 2.33 25.63 49.99
N ASP A 973 2.40 24.68 50.92
CA ASP A 973 3.64 24.18 51.53
C ASP A 973 4.62 23.69 50.46
N CYS A 974 4.11 22.92 49.49
CA CYS A 974 4.89 22.43 48.35
C CYS A 974 5.48 23.56 47.51
N ALA A 975 4.71 24.63 47.23
CA ALA A 975 5.17 25.77 46.44
C ALA A 975 6.29 26.53 47.16
N ILE A 976 6.09 26.92 48.43
CA ILE A 976 7.08 27.66 49.22
C ILE A 976 8.37 26.84 49.39
N MET A 977 8.25 25.56 49.72
CA MET A 977 9.38 24.65 49.86
C MET A 977 10.17 24.53 48.56
N CYS A 978 9.48 24.44 47.42
CA CYS A 978 10.11 24.41 46.11
C CYS A 978 10.73 25.75 45.71
N ASP A 979 10.14 26.89 46.06
CA ASP A 979 10.75 28.21 45.81
C ASP A 979 12.06 28.39 46.58
N ARG A 980 12.09 27.96 47.85
CA ARG A 980 13.30 27.92 48.69
C ARG A 980 14.35 27.01 48.06
N LEU A 981 13.99 25.76 47.76
CA LEU A 981 14.89 24.78 47.14
C LEU A 981 15.38 25.19 45.74
N PHE A 982 14.58 25.95 44.97
CA PHE A 982 15.01 26.53 43.70
C PHE A 982 16.03 27.65 43.90
N LYS A 983 15.81 28.57 44.85
CA LYS A 983 16.78 29.62 45.20
C LYS A 983 18.09 29.05 45.75
N GLU A 984 18.03 28.02 46.59
CA GLU A 984 19.20 27.39 47.21
C GLU A 984 20.02 26.53 46.25
N ARG A 985 19.37 25.85 45.28
CA ARG A 985 20.00 24.76 44.50
C ARG A 985 19.91 24.93 42.99
N GLY A 986 19.21 25.94 42.47
CA GLY A 986 19.08 26.25 41.04
C GLY A 986 18.32 25.22 40.19
N LEU A 987 17.93 24.06 40.73
CA LEU A 987 17.36 22.96 39.96
C LEU A 987 15.91 23.26 39.53
N THR A 988 15.69 23.41 38.22
CA THR A 988 14.39 23.75 37.60
C THR A 988 13.25 22.80 37.96
N MET A 989 13.53 21.55 38.35
CA MET A 989 12.51 20.61 38.84
C MET A 989 11.73 21.14 40.04
N TYR A 990 12.36 21.92 40.92
CA TYR A 990 11.68 22.57 42.05
C TYR A 990 10.73 23.66 41.55
N ARG A 991 11.21 24.58 40.72
CA ARG A 991 10.39 25.62 40.09
C ARG A 991 9.17 25.04 39.37
N ASN A 992 9.36 23.98 38.58
CA ASN A 992 8.28 23.31 37.85
C ASN A 992 7.23 22.69 38.79
N LEU A 993 7.66 22.13 39.94
CA LEU A 993 6.75 21.60 40.95
C LEU A 993 6.02 22.72 41.71
N ALA A 994 6.68 23.86 41.97
CA ALA A 994 6.03 25.06 42.53
C ALA A 994 4.97 25.64 41.57
N GLU A 995 5.27 25.77 40.27
CA GLU A 995 4.31 26.24 39.27
C GLU A 995 3.08 25.31 39.17
N ARG A 996 3.29 23.99 39.15
CA ARG A 996 2.19 23.00 39.22
C ARG A 996 1.37 23.12 40.51
N ALA A 997 2.02 23.35 41.65
CA ALA A 997 1.31 23.47 42.92
C ALA A 997 0.47 24.76 42.97
N ARG A 998 1.00 25.89 42.47
CA ARG A 998 0.26 27.15 42.30
C ARG A 998 -0.92 27.02 41.34
N LEU A 999 -0.82 26.19 40.30
CA LEU A 999 -1.97 25.91 39.42
C LEU A 999 -3.12 25.23 40.16
N HIS A 1000 -2.84 24.23 41.02
CA HIS A 1000 -3.87 23.61 41.86
C HIS A 1000 -4.45 24.53 42.95
N LEU A 1001 -3.71 25.57 43.35
CA LEU A 1001 -4.21 26.64 44.23
C LEU A 1001 -5.02 27.73 43.50
N ARG A 1002 -5.03 27.72 42.15
CA ARG A 1002 -5.82 28.62 41.31
C ARG A 1002 -7.04 27.94 40.67
N SER A 1003 -7.14 26.61 40.80
CA SER A 1003 -8.27 25.79 40.36
C SER A 1003 -9.16 25.37 41.54
N ARG A 1004 -9.11 26.12 42.63
CA ARG A 1004 -9.88 26.01 43.88
C ARG A 1004 -10.16 27.42 44.39
#